data_AF-A0A958AQ67-F1
#
_entry.id   AF-A0A958AQ67-F1
#
_cell.length_a   1.000
_cell.length_b   1.000
_cell.length_c   1.000
_cell.angle_alpha   90.00
_cell.angle_beta   90.00
_cell.angle_gamma   90.00
#
_symmetry.space_group_name_H-M   'P 1'
#
loop_
_entity.id
_entity.type
_entity.pdbx_description
1 polymer ?
#
loop_
_entity_poly.entity_id
_entity_poly.type
_entity_poly.pdbx_seq_one_letter_code
_entity_poly.pdbx_strand_id
1 'polypeptide(L)'
;MTKTFQLDTIARLPMVGDNVAIATQRLEQGSTIAAGNHQFTLDHTVMEGHRFAVQPIATGEPLLSWQLPFGFALRAIEPGAYVCNAGMLDALRIRRLDFTLLSTPNFEERIQPYQLDESIFRAAEQVPLYEHSRTFLGYRRSGNRGVGTRNTIVLLGTTSRTAGYVQQLARRLEEIAANYTNIDGIVAVAHTEGGVAQPNNRDLLLRTLAGFMVHPNVGAVLAVDYGLEPITNAMLRDYLTANAYPLDAVPHHLLSLTGSFQSNLERGEAIVKGWLDSVNSVPRTEESVAHLKIALQCGGSDAFSGISGNPLAAWVAREVIRYGGAANLAETDELIGAESYALQKVKDVATARKFLATIERFKERVAWHGSSAEGNPSGGNKFRGLYNITLKSIGAAMKRNPDVRLDAVIEYGEPMQQPGFYFMDSPGNDLESIAGQVAAGCNMIFFVTGNGSITNFPFVPTLKVVTTSRRYQLLSQEMDVNAGLYLHGTPMDELGKQMFEQTLAVASGARSVGEKAGHSQVQIWRDWRQTDATHLDQLLAAELPDGTGIPLKTDSSVPVSAQTFEAFRTPDGYATDQVGLILPTSLCAGQIARMTADRLNQKGLGREQHLSRFVGLVHTEGCGASGGASQELYIRTLLGYLTHPLVKHGLLLEHGCEQTHNDYIRQRIEQMGLNPQRFGWASVQLDGGLERVMHKMEDWFTAEISAAGVASRETVGLEALRLGLVSAGSIAADAARSLARLTRLVVARGGTVVVPEQGGLLTNASYREILPDDSSGTPSLSYGQRPATPGFHIMEMASTHWVETLTGLGATGVDRLVVYVGEHPLPSHPLVPVFQITADAAFQQRFGEDIDLLLTGDNALWPEQILDSVIAVVSRTTMPKLYRQGNIDFQITRGLLGVSL
;
A
#
# COMPACT_ATOMS: atom_id res chain seq x y z
N MET A 1 9.26 -44.87 14.48
CA MET A 1 8.24 -45.14 15.52
C MET A 1 7.01 -44.32 15.15
N THR A 2 5.89 -44.98 14.87
CA THR A 2 4.61 -44.34 14.56
C THR A 2 4.14 -43.58 15.80
N LYS A 3 4.11 -42.25 15.76
CA LYS A 3 3.61 -41.44 16.87
C LYS A 3 2.08 -41.42 16.81
N THR A 4 1.43 -41.78 17.90
CA THR A 4 -0.02 -41.61 18.07
C THR A 4 -0.30 -40.28 18.75
N PHE A 5 -1.19 -39.48 18.18
CA PHE A 5 -1.61 -38.18 18.70
C PHE A 5 -3.11 -38.16 18.98
N GLN A 6 -3.54 -37.38 19.99
CA GLN A 6 -4.95 -37.04 20.17
C GLN A 6 -5.30 -35.85 19.26
N LEU A 7 -6.42 -35.90 18.54
CA LEU A 7 -6.78 -34.90 17.53
C LEU A 7 -6.76 -33.47 18.08
N ASP A 8 -7.33 -33.25 19.26
CA ASP A 8 -7.43 -31.97 19.97
C ASP A 8 -6.07 -31.42 20.48
N THR A 9 -5.00 -32.22 20.44
CA THR A 9 -3.65 -31.74 20.78
C THR A 9 -2.86 -31.26 19.57
N ILE A 10 -3.27 -31.66 18.37
CA ILE A 10 -2.49 -31.46 17.13
C ILE A 10 -3.28 -30.79 16.00
N ALA A 11 -4.60 -30.73 16.09
CA ALA A 11 -5.46 -30.11 15.09
C ALA A 11 -6.71 -29.48 15.73
N ARG A 12 -7.37 -28.59 15.00
CA ARG A 12 -8.63 -27.96 15.41
C ARG A 12 -9.72 -28.30 14.40
N LEU A 13 -10.87 -28.75 14.91
CA LEU A 13 -12.14 -28.71 14.18
C LEU A 13 -12.77 -27.34 14.48
N PRO A 14 -13.01 -26.49 13.47
CA PRO A 14 -13.57 -25.16 13.70
C PRO A 14 -14.92 -25.19 14.41
N MET A 15 -15.80 -26.12 14.04
CA MET A 15 -17.04 -26.43 14.75
C MET A 15 -17.28 -27.94 14.83
N VAL A 16 -18.02 -28.36 15.87
CA VAL A 16 -18.54 -29.73 15.94
C VAL A 16 -19.43 -29.99 14.71
N GLY A 17 -19.21 -31.09 14.00
CA GLY A 17 -19.88 -31.43 12.74
C GLY A 17 -19.05 -31.16 11.48
N ASP A 18 -17.91 -30.46 11.60
CA ASP A 18 -16.95 -30.35 10.50
C ASP A 18 -16.28 -31.70 10.20
N ASN A 19 -16.04 -31.97 8.91
CA ASN A 19 -15.47 -33.23 8.43
C ASN A 19 -13.99 -33.16 8.07
N VAL A 20 -13.38 -31.97 8.17
CA VAL A 20 -11.94 -31.74 8.00
C VAL A 20 -11.38 -30.95 9.18
N ALA A 21 -10.20 -31.35 9.66
CA ALA A 21 -9.49 -30.68 10.74
C ALA A 21 -8.30 -29.87 10.20
N ILE A 22 -7.94 -28.80 10.89
CA ILE A 22 -6.80 -27.92 10.58
C ILE A 22 -5.63 -28.30 11.48
N ALA A 23 -4.51 -28.71 10.89
CA ALA A 23 -3.32 -29.06 11.65
C ALA A 23 -2.71 -27.82 12.32
N THR A 24 -2.40 -27.89 13.62
CA THR A 24 -1.75 -26.81 14.40
C THR A 24 -0.22 -26.88 14.38
N GLN A 25 0.33 -27.91 13.74
CA GLN A 25 1.75 -28.14 13.56
C GLN A 25 1.96 -29.03 12.33
N ARG A 26 3.21 -29.18 11.87
CA ARG A 26 3.54 -30.17 10.83
C ARG A 26 3.34 -31.59 11.38
N LEU A 27 2.61 -32.41 10.64
CA LEU A 27 2.31 -33.80 10.97
C LEU A 27 2.92 -34.68 9.89
N GLU A 28 3.83 -35.57 10.27
CA GLU A 28 4.50 -36.42 9.29
C GLU A 28 3.59 -37.53 8.76
N GLN A 29 3.81 -37.91 7.50
CA GLN A 29 3.21 -39.09 6.90
C GLN A 29 3.34 -40.31 7.82
N GLY A 30 2.29 -41.10 7.92
CA GLY A 30 2.25 -42.28 8.79
C GLY A 30 1.96 -41.95 10.26
N SER A 31 1.82 -40.68 10.67
CA SER A 31 1.34 -40.34 12.01
C SER A 31 -0.08 -40.87 12.23
N THR A 32 -0.34 -41.42 13.41
CA THR A 32 -1.64 -41.98 13.76
C THR A 32 -2.42 -41.01 14.64
N ILE A 33 -3.67 -40.71 14.27
CA ILE A 33 -4.52 -39.72 14.97
C ILE A 33 -5.70 -40.45 15.59
N ALA A 34 -5.90 -40.23 16.90
CA ALA A 34 -7.07 -40.67 17.64
C ALA A 34 -8.08 -39.50 17.70
N ALA A 35 -9.31 -39.75 17.23
CA ALA A 35 -10.42 -38.79 17.21
C ALA A 35 -11.66 -39.45 17.82
N GLY A 36 -11.89 -39.19 19.12
CA GLY A 36 -12.94 -39.89 19.87
C GLY A 36 -12.67 -41.40 19.90
N ASN A 37 -13.63 -42.19 19.39
CA ASN A 37 -13.53 -43.66 19.33
C ASN A 37 -12.90 -44.18 18.03
N HIS A 38 -12.47 -43.30 17.13
CA HIS A 38 -11.92 -43.65 15.82
C HIS A 38 -10.41 -43.34 15.77
N GLN A 39 -9.69 -44.12 14.98
CA GLN A 39 -8.25 -43.95 14.77
C GLN A 39 -7.95 -44.11 13.28
N PHE A 40 -7.14 -43.20 12.74
CA PHE A 40 -6.73 -43.21 11.34
C PHE A 40 -5.28 -42.75 11.19
N THR A 41 -4.68 -43.00 10.03
CA THR A 41 -3.28 -42.69 9.75
C THR A 41 -3.17 -41.67 8.62
N LEU A 42 -2.27 -40.70 8.76
CA LEU A 42 -2.05 -39.69 7.72
C LEU A 42 -1.37 -40.32 6.50
N ASP A 43 -1.95 -40.10 5.32
CA ASP A 43 -1.45 -40.64 4.05
C ASP A 43 -0.27 -39.83 3.49
N HIS A 44 -0.14 -38.57 3.88
CA HIS A 44 0.92 -37.63 3.51
C HIS A 44 1.35 -36.80 4.72
N THR A 45 2.49 -36.12 4.60
CA THR A 45 2.87 -35.06 5.55
C THR A 45 1.91 -33.87 5.36
N VAL A 46 1.29 -33.43 6.45
CA VAL A 46 0.36 -32.28 6.48
C VAL A 46 1.05 -31.11 7.17
N MET A 47 1.10 -29.95 6.51
CA MET A 47 1.73 -28.75 7.08
C MET A 47 0.84 -28.07 8.13
N GLU A 48 1.43 -27.25 8.99
CA GLU A 48 0.70 -26.34 9.87
C GLU A 48 -0.26 -25.45 9.06
N GLY A 49 -1.51 -25.32 9.52
CA GLY A 49 -2.60 -24.61 8.85
C GLY A 49 -3.31 -25.40 7.76
N HIS A 50 -2.73 -26.51 7.30
CA HIS A 50 -3.34 -27.35 6.26
C HIS A 50 -4.31 -28.37 6.84
N ARG A 51 -5.12 -28.96 5.96
CA ARG A 51 -6.31 -29.72 6.36
C ARG A 51 -6.21 -31.20 6.00
N PHE A 52 -6.81 -32.03 6.83
CA PHE A 52 -7.01 -33.46 6.57
C PHE A 52 -8.41 -33.90 6.98
N ALA A 53 -8.94 -34.93 6.32
CA ALA A 53 -10.26 -35.48 6.63
C ALA A 53 -10.25 -36.23 7.96
N VAL A 54 -11.31 -36.08 8.77
CA VAL A 54 -11.48 -36.82 10.04
C VAL A 54 -12.56 -37.89 9.98
N GLN A 55 -13.32 -37.92 8.88
CA GLN A 55 -14.35 -38.92 8.58
C GLN A 55 -14.37 -39.18 7.06
N PRO A 56 -14.97 -40.29 6.59
CA PRO A 56 -15.12 -40.54 5.16
C PRO A 56 -15.94 -39.43 4.48
N ILE A 57 -15.54 -39.02 3.27
CA ILE A 57 -16.25 -38.06 2.43
C ILE A 57 -16.41 -38.68 1.04
N ALA A 58 -17.65 -38.92 0.62
CA ALA A 58 -17.93 -39.55 -0.68
C ALA A 58 -17.74 -38.56 -1.85
N THR A 59 -17.58 -39.09 -3.07
CA THR A 59 -17.51 -38.26 -4.29
C THR A 59 -18.74 -37.35 -4.38
N GLY A 60 -18.52 -36.06 -4.59
CA GLY A 60 -19.55 -35.03 -4.68
C GLY A 60 -20.06 -34.49 -3.34
N GLU A 61 -19.67 -35.08 -2.20
CA GLU A 61 -20.03 -34.56 -0.87
C GLU A 61 -19.22 -33.31 -0.51
N PRO A 62 -19.78 -32.42 0.33
CA PRO A 62 -19.11 -31.20 0.74
C PRO A 62 -18.00 -31.46 1.76
N LEU A 63 -16.90 -30.72 1.63
CA LEU A 63 -15.93 -30.52 2.70
C LEU A 63 -16.38 -29.31 3.53
N LEU A 64 -16.45 -29.47 4.84
CA LEU A 64 -17.08 -28.52 5.77
C LEU A 64 -16.07 -27.84 6.68
N SER A 65 -16.23 -26.53 6.88
CA SER A 65 -15.54 -25.74 7.88
C SER A 65 -16.54 -24.73 8.46
N TRP A 66 -16.66 -24.65 9.79
CA TRP A 66 -17.75 -23.92 10.46
C TRP A 66 -19.14 -24.39 10.02
N GLN A 67 -19.28 -25.68 9.72
CA GLN A 67 -20.45 -26.35 9.13
C GLN A 67 -20.90 -25.78 7.78
N LEU A 68 -20.05 -25.00 7.11
CA LEU A 68 -20.31 -24.45 5.79
C LEU A 68 -19.43 -25.15 4.75
N PRO A 69 -19.99 -25.47 3.56
CA PRO A 69 -19.23 -26.07 2.50
C PRO A 69 -18.19 -25.08 1.96
N PHE A 70 -16.92 -25.51 1.89
CA PHE A 70 -15.87 -24.75 1.20
C PHE A 70 -15.38 -25.44 -0.07
N GLY A 71 -15.82 -26.65 -0.35
CA GLY A 71 -15.44 -27.41 -1.52
C GLY A 71 -16.18 -28.73 -1.58
N PHE A 72 -16.01 -29.45 -2.68
CA PHE A 72 -16.68 -30.73 -2.89
C PHE A 72 -15.69 -31.78 -3.38
N ALA A 73 -15.82 -32.99 -2.86
CA ALA A 73 -14.89 -34.07 -3.15
C ALA A 73 -14.98 -34.50 -4.63
N LEU A 74 -13.82 -34.57 -5.30
CA LEU A 74 -13.69 -35.07 -6.69
C LEU A 74 -13.66 -36.60 -6.75
N ARG A 75 -13.32 -37.22 -5.63
CA ARG A 75 -13.24 -38.67 -5.41
C ARG A 75 -13.47 -38.93 -3.93
N ALA A 76 -13.73 -40.18 -3.54
CA ALA A 76 -13.79 -40.56 -2.13
C ALA A 76 -12.51 -40.13 -1.38
N ILE A 77 -12.68 -39.52 -0.20
CA ILE A 77 -11.61 -39.05 0.69
C ILE A 77 -11.75 -39.81 2.01
N GLU A 78 -10.73 -40.61 2.34
CA GLU A 78 -10.70 -41.39 3.58
C GLU A 78 -10.20 -40.55 4.77
N PRO A 79 -10.57 -40.91 6.02
CA PRO A 79 -10.00 -40.28 7.21
C PRO A 79 -8.46 -40.33 7.20
N GLY A 80 -7.82 -39.20 7.51
CA GLY A 80 -6.38 -39.03 7.47
C GLY A 80 -5.83 -38.53 6.13
N ALA A 81 -6.65 -38.48 5.07
CA ALA A 81 -6.23 -37.96 3.79
C ALA A 81 -5.99 -36.45 3.83
N TYR A 82 -4.83 -36.02 3.34
CA TYR A 82 -4.54 -34.59 3.11
C TYR A 82 -5.44 -34.06 1.98
N VAL A 83 -6.24 -33.02 2.26
CA VAL A 83 -7.13 -32.40 1.27
C VAL A 83 -6.43 -31.25 0.54
N CYS A 84 -6.53 -31.23 -0.79
CA CYS A 84 -5.93 -30.26 -1.71
C CYS A 84 -6.81 -30.01 -2.95
N ASN A 85 -7.06 -28.73 -3.27
CA ASN A 85 -7.59 -28.29 -4.57
C ASN A 85 -6.46 -27.96 -5.55
N ALA A 86 -6.80 -27.67 -6.80
CA ALA A 86 -5.82 -27.36 -7.84
C ALA A 86 -4.94 -26.14 -7.49
N GLY A 87 -5.58 -25.03 -7.09
CA GLY A 87 -4.86 -23.80 -6.75
C GLY A 87 -3.89 -23.94 -5.57
N MET A 88 -4.22 -24.75 -4.57
CA MET A 88 -3.30 -25.08 -3.48
C MET A 88 -2.08 -25.86 -3.99
N LEU A 89 -2.30 -26.89 -4.81
CA LEU A 89 -1.20 -27.67 -5.37
C LEU A 89 -0.25 -26.79 -6.20
N ASP A 90 -0.77 -25.87 -7.00
CA ASP A 90 0.07 -24.95 -7.79
C ASP A 90 0.88 -24.02 -6.90
N ALA A 91 0.28 -23.46 -5.84
CA ALA A 91 0.97 -22.61 -4.88
C ALA A 91 2.07 -23.37 -4.10
N LEU A 92 1.89 -24.66 -3.86
CA LEU A 92 2.87 -25.51 -3.16
C LEU A 92 3.98 -26.02 -4.09
N ARG A 93 3.68 -26.29 -5.37
CA ARG A 93 4.66 -26.80 -6.36
C ARG A 93 5.80 -25.83 -6.66
N ILE A 94 5.54 -24.52 -6.56
CA ILE A 94 6.57 -23.49 -6.74
C ILE A 94 7.50 -23.36 -5.51
N ARG A 95 7.22 -24.08 -4.41
CA ARG A 95 8.03 -24.07 -3.18
C ARG A 95 8.97 -25.26 -3.14
N ARG A 96 10.11 -25.09 -2.47
CA ARG A 96 11.01 -26.21 -2.12
C ARG A 96 10.47 -26.93 -0.89
N LEU A 97 9.84 -28.08 -1.11
CA LEU A 97 9.31 -28.94 -0.05
C LEU A 97 10.17 -30.21 0.09
N ASP A 98 10.32 -30.71 1.31
CA ASP A 98 11.08 -31.92 1.66
C ASP A 98 10.21 -33.18 1.74
N PHE A 99 8.96 -33.11 1.28
CA PHE A 99 7.99 -34.20 1.28
C PHE A 99 7.19 -34.25 -0.02
N THR A 100 6.54 -35.39 -0.28
CA THR A 100 5.73 -35.61 -1.49
C THR A 100 4.34 -35.00 -1.33
N LEU A 101 3.94 -34.18 -2.31
CA LEU A 101 2.58 -33.64 -2.43
C LEU A 101 1.66 -34.62 -3.17
N LEU A 102 0.34 -34.44 -2.99
CA LEU A 102 -0.65 -35.09 -3.85
C LEU A 102 -0.39 -34.77 -5.33
N SER A 103 -0.45 -35.78 -6.17
CA SER A 103 -0.25 -35.63 -7.61
C SER A 103 -1.42 -34.89 -8.29
N THR A 104 -2.64 -35.17 -7.86
CA THR A 104 -3.88 -34.57 -8.37
C THR A 104 -4.74 -34.01 -7.23
N PRO A 105 -5.56 -32.97 -7.48
CA PRO A 105 -6.49 -32.48 -6.48
C PRO A 105 -7.51 -33.56 -6.09
N ASN A 106 -8.00 -33.52 -4.86
CA ASN A 106 -9.06 -34.41 -4.36
C ASN A 106 -10.37 -33.67 -4.04
N PHE A 107 -10.39 -32.34 -4.09
CA PHE A 107 -11.61 -31.55 -4.06
C PHE A 107 -11.53 -30.36 -5.03
N GLU A 108 -12.69 -29.83 -5.38
CA GLU A 108 -12.86 -28.62 -6.18
C GLU A 108 -13.65 -27.57 -5.41
N GLU A 109 -13.46 -26.32 -5.81
CA GLU A 109 -14.22 -25.19 -5.28
C GLU A 109 -15.50 -25.00 -6.07
N ARG A 110 -16.63 -24.84 -5.37
CA ARG A 110 -17.91 -24.42 -5.95
C ARG A 110 -18.59 -23.45 -4.99
N ILE A 111 -18.63 -22.17 -5.36
CA ILE A 111 -19.37 -21.15 -4.62
C ILE A 111 -20.85 -21.30 -4.97
N GLN A 112 -21.68 -21.57 -3.96
CA GLN A 112 -23.13 -21.56 -4.14
C GLN A 112 -23.65 -20.15 -3.87
N PRO A 113 -24.32 -19.48 -4.82
CA PRO A 113 -24.87 -18.16 -4.58
C PRO A 113 -25.88 -18.17 -3.44
N TYR A 114 -25.74 -17.26 -2.49
CA TYR A 114 -26.71 -17.09 -1.42
C TYR A 114 -28.01 -16.47 -1.98
N GLN A 115 -29.15 -17.08 -1.65
CA GLN A 115 -30.47 -16.55 -1.98
C GLN A 115 -31.19 -16.13 -0.71
N LEU A 116 -31.52 -14.85 -0.62
CA LEU A 116 -32.34 -14.32 0.48
C LEU A 116 -33.79 -14.77 0.29
N ASP A 117 -34.27 -15.66 1.16
CA ASP A 117 -35.70 -15.97 1.24
C ASP A 117 -36.39 -14.98 2.20
N GLU A 118 -36.99 -13.95 1.60
CA GLU A 118 -37.71 -12.92 2.35
C GLU A 118 -38.99 -13.42 3.03
N SER A 119 -39.56 -14.54 2.57
CA SER A 119 -40.79 -15.09 3.13
C SER A 119 -40.59 -15.66 4.54
N ILE A 120 -39.38 -16.15 4.82
CA ILE A 120 -38.98 -16.68 6.12
C ILE A 120 -38.07 -15.73 6.92
N PHE A 121 -37.75 -14.55 6.38
CA PHE A 121 -36.90 -13.58 7.06
C PHE A 121 -37.50 -13.14 8.40
N ARG A 122 -36.64 -13.02 9.42
CA ARG A 122 -36.99 -12.53 10.75
C ARG A 122 -35.96 -11.48 11.17
N ALA A 123 -36.45 -10.27 11.45
CA ALA A 123 -35.63 -9.20 12.01
C ALA A 123 -35.04 -9.64 13.35
N ALA A 124 -33.73 -9.46 13.52
CA ALA A 124 -33.03 -9.84 14.73
C ALA A 124 -33.03 -8.68 15.75
N GLU A 125 -33.11 -9.03 17.03
CA GLU A 125 -32.81 -8.10 18.12
C GLU A 125 -31.29 -7.93 18.30
N GLN A 126 -30.86 -6.75 18.76
CA GLN A 126 -29.46 -6.53 19.11
C GLN A 126 -29.20 -7.13 20.50
N VAL A 127 -27.94 -7.47 20.78
CA VAL A 127 -27.51 -7.84 22.12
C VAL A 127 -27.96 -6.79 23.15
N PRO A 128 -28.46 -7.21 24.33
CA PRO A 128 -28.95 -6.28 25.33
C PRO A 128 -27.82 -5.43 25.88
N LEU A 129 -28.12 -4.14 26.08
CA LEU A 129 -27.19 -3.21 26.71
C LEU A 129 -27.01 -3.56 28.20
N TYR A 130 -25.80 -3.33 28.70
CA TYR A 130 -25.53 -3.37 30.13
C TYR A 130 -26.15 -2.16 30.83
N GLU A 131 -26.69 -2.39 32.04
CA GLU A 131 -27.25 -1.32 32.88
C GLU A 131 -26.16 -0.43 33.49
N HIS A 132 -24.95 -0.98 33.70
CA HIS A 132 -23.81 -0.24 34.24
C HIS A 132 -22.85 0.19 33.13
N SER A 133 -22.29 1.38 33.26
CA SER A 133 -21.31 1.92 32.32
C SER A 133 -19.88 1.58 32.76
N ARG A 134 -19.07 1.11 31.81
CA ARG A 134 -17.61 1.11 31.89
C ARG A 134 -17.09 2.40 31.26
N THR A 135 -15.92 2.86 31.73
CA THR A 135 -15.33 4.13 31.26
C THR A 135 -13.89 3.95 30.76
N PHE A 136 -13.40 4.95 30.03
CA PHE A 136 -12.01 5.15 29.64
C PHE A 136 -11.66 6.65 29.73
N LEU A 137 -10.37 7.00 29.76
CA LEU A 137 -9.93 8.41 29.78
C LEU A 137 -9.84 8.99 28.34
N GLY A 138 -10.88 9.70 27.90
CA GLY A 138 -10.98 10.23 26.53
C GLY A 138 -10.91 11.76 26.43
N TYR A 139 -10.75 12.28 25.23
CA TYR A 139 -10.83 13.71 24.92
C TYR A 139 -12.23 14.06 24.42
N ARG A 140 -13.07 14.61 25.30
CA ARG A 140 -14.39 15.10 24.91
C ARG A 140 -14.26 16.23 23.90
N ARG A 141 -14.90 16.09 22.73
CA ARG A 141 -14.92 17.14 21.70
C ARG A 141 -16.22 17.94 21.76
N SER A 142 -16.12 19.19 21.31
CA SER A 142 -17.29 20.06 21.12
C SER A 142 -18.15 19.58 19.96
N GLY A 143 -19.41 20.06 19.93
CA GLY A 143 -20.39 19.62 18.94
C GLY A 143 -20.73 18.13 19.05
N ASN A 144 -21.10 17.52 17.93
CA ASN A 144 -21.43 16.09 17.83
C ASN A 144 -20.22 15.22 17.41
N ARG A 145 -18.99 15.72 17.56
CA ARG A 145 -17.76 15.03 17.15
C ARG A 145 -17.44 13.76 17.95
N GLY A 146 -17.96 13.65 19.17
CA GLY A 146 -17.77 12.49 20.04
C GLY A 146 -16.56 12.61 20.97
N VAL A 147 -15.92 11.48 21.28
CA VAL A 147 -14.79 11.41 22.22
C VAL A 147 -13.58 10.79 21.53
N GLY A 148 -12.44 11.48 21.62
CA GLY A 148 -11.17 11.00 21.07
C GLY A 148 -10.44 10.08 22.04
N THR A 149 -9.81 9.03 21.52
CA THR A 149 -8.80 8.23 22.22
C THR A 149 -7.41 8.86 22.16
N ARG A 150 -7.21 9.78 21.19
CA ARG A 150 -6.01 10.59 21.00
C ARG A 150 -6.36 12.07 20.79
N ASN A 151 -5.36 12.93 20.91
CA ASN A 151 -5.40 14.36 20.62
C ASN A 151 -4.23 14.72 19.72
N THR A 152 -4.45 14.61 18.42
CA THR A 152 -3.42 14.76 17.39
C THR A 152 -3.68 16.01 16.54
N ILE A 153 -2.63 16.73 16.18
CA ILE A 153 -2.70 17.76 15.13
C ILE A 153 -2.41 17.08 13.79
N VAL A 154 -3.33 17.20 12.82
CA VAL A 154 -3.23 16.53 11.53
C VAL A 154 -2.83 17.51 10.43
N LEU A 155 -1.80 17.15 9.66
CA LEU A 155 -1.38 17.84 8.45
C LEU A 155 -1.90 17.05 7.24
N LEU A 156 -2.98 17.53 6.64
CA LEU A 156 -3.75 16.82 5.62
C LEU A 156 -3.43 17.36 4.23
N GLY A 157 -2.89 16.52 3.34
CA GLY A 157 -2.89 16.83 1.92
C GLY A 157 -4.29 16.59 1.35
N THR A 158 -4.83 17.52 0.55
CA THR A 158 -6.12 17.28 -0.14
C THR A 158 -5.98 16.35 -1.35
N THR A 159 -4.76 16.17 -1.84
CA THR A 159 -4.39 15.26 -2.93
C THR A 159 -3.01 14.67 -2.72
N SER A 160 -2.63 13.72 -3.58
CA SER A 160 -1.25 13.26 -3.73
C SER A 160 -0.22 14.36 -3.99
N ARG A 161 -0.59 15.49 -4.62
CA ARG A 161 0.40 16.51 -5.00
C ARG A 161 0.96 17.28 -3.80
N THR A 162 0.26 17.27 -2.66
CA THR A 162 0.71 17.89 -1.41
C THR A 162 1.26 16.89 -0.39
N ALA A 163 1.39 15.60 -0.75
CA ALA A 163 1.94 14.54 0.09
C ALA A 163 3.36 14.86 0.60
N GLY A 164 4.28 15.22 -0.32
CA GLY A 164 5.65 15.60 0.04
C GLY A 164 5.73 16.81 0.98
N TYR A 165 4.85 17.80 0.80
CA TYR A 165 4.78 18.99 1.66
C TYR A 165 4.38 18.64 3.08
N VAL A 166 3.26 17.91 3.27
CA VAL A 166 2.77 17.58 4.62
C VAL A 166 3.70 16.63 5.36
N GLN A 167 4.38 15.72 4.65
CA GLN A 167 5.42 14.86 5.23
C GLN A 167 6.61 15.69 5.72
N GLN A 168 7.09 16.66 4.92
CA GLN A 168 8.21 17.50 5.30
C GLN A 168 7.85 18.44 6.46
N LEU A 169 6.62 18.97 6.48
CA LEU A 169 6.14 19.79 7.58
C LEU A 169 6.02 18.98 8.88
N ALA A 170 5.51 17.74 8.82
CA ALA A 170 5.46 16.86 9.98
C ALA A 170 6.85 16.60 10.58
N ARG A 171 7.84 16.30 9.73
CA ARG A 171 9.24 16.10 10.16
C ARG A 171 9.81 17.33 10.88
N ARG A 172 9.55 18.54 10.36
CA ARG A 172 10.01 19.80 10.98
C ARG A 172 9.37 20.08 12.33
N LEU A 173 8.19 19.51 12.60
CA LEU A 173 7.41 19.71 13.81
C LEU A 173 7.48 18.51 14.78
N GLU A 174 8.14 17.42 14.40
CA GLU A 174 8.12 16.13 15.13
C GLU A 174 8.57 16.28 16.59
N GLU A 175 9.68 16.99 16.83
CA GLU A 175 10.22 17.19 18.18
C GLU A 175 9.39 18.14 19.04
N ILE A 176 8.55 18.99 18.43
CA ILE A 176 7.79 20.00 19.17
C ILE A 176 6.68 19.36 19.99
N ALA A 177 6.01 18.34 19.44
CA ALA A 177 4.89 17.66 20.09
C ALA A 177 5.27 17.07 21.46
N ALA A 178 6.51 16.59 21.60
CA ALA A 178 7.03 15.99 22.83
C ALA A 178 7.05 16.95 24.03
N ASN A 179 6.97 18.27 23.80
CA ASN A 179 6.92 19.29 24.85
C ASN A 179 5.52 19.52 25.44
N TYR A 180 4.48 18.86 24.90
CA TYR A 180 3.08 19.09 25.27
C TYR A 180 2.42 17.81 25.77
N THR A 181 2.04 17.78 27.06
CA THR A 181 1.54 16.58 27.74
C THR A 181 0.25 16.01 27.16
N ASN A 182 -0.64 16.85 26.62
CA ASN A 182 -1.93 16.43 26.08
C ASN A 182 -1.96 16.37 24.55
N ILE A 183 -0.82 16.50 23.86
CA ILE A 183 -0.73 16.33 22.41
C ILE A 183 -0.07 14.98 22.13
N ASP A 184 -0.83 14.04 21.58
CA ASP A 184 -0.31 12.70 21.28
C ASP A 184 0.61 12.70 20.04
N GLY A 185 0.51 13.73 19.18
CA GLY A 185 1.43 13.92 18.06
C GLY A 185 1.02 15.00 17.07
N ILE A 186 1.93 15.33 16.17
CA ILE A 186 1.69 16.12 14.95
C ILE A 186 2.01 15.20 13.77
N VAL A 187 0.99 14.81 13.00
CA VAL A 187 1.14 13.72 12.02
C VAL A 187 0.69 14.14 10.62
N ALA A 188 1.37 13.61 9.61
CA ALA A 188 0.97 13.77 8.23
C ALA A 188 -0.07 12.73 7.82
N VAL A 189 -1.08 13.17 7.09
CA VAL A 189 -1.96 12.34 6.28
C VAL A 189 -1.62 12.62 4.82
N ALA A 190 -0.65 11.85 4.33
CA ALA A 190 -0.25 11.83 2.93
C ALA A 190 -0.85 10.57 2.27
N HIS A 191 -1.50 10.73 1.12
CA HIS A 191 -2.17 9.65 0.38
C HIS A 191 -1.95 9.85 -1.14
N THR A 192 -2.34 8.87 -1.98
CA THR A 192 -2.02 8.86 -3.42
C THR A 192 -3.15 9.34 -4.35
N GLU A 193 -4.22 9.90 -3.79
CA GLU A 193 -5.48 10.13 -4.52
C GLU A 193 -5.71 11.60 -4.88
N GLY A 194 -6.61 11.86 -5.84
CA GLY A 194 -7.04 13.23 -6.19
C GLY A 194 -6.07 14.03 -7.06
N GLY A 195 -4.93 13.43 -7.47
CA GLY A 195 -3.95 14.11 -8.32
C GLY A 195 -4.26 14.11 -9.82
N VAL A 196 -5.26 13.35 -10.27
CA VAL A 196 -5.69 13.23 -11.69
C VAL A 196 -6.89 14.12 -11.99
N ALA A 197 -6.97 14.67 -13.20
CA ALA A 197 -7.93 15.73 -13.56
C ALA A 197 -9.41 15.41 -13.31
N GLN A 198 -9.84 14.17 -13.58
CA GLN A 198 -11.20 13.70 -13.37
C GLN A 198 -11.16 12.32 -12.69
N PRO A 199 -11.03 12.28 -11.35
CA PRO A 199 -10.99 11.01 -10.63
C PRO A 199 -12.40 10.41 -10.51
N ASN A 200 -12.54 9.11 -10.76
CA ASN A 200 -13.80 8.37 -10.60
C ASN A 200 -14.17 8.25 -9.11
N ASN A 201 -13.18 8.26 -8.21
CA ASN A 201 -13.38 8.19 -6.76
C ASN A 201 -13.58 9.57 -6.08
N ARG A 202 -13.89 10.64 -6.81
CA ARG A 202 -13.97 12.02 -6.26
C ARG A 202 -14.83 12.16 -5.00
N ASP A 203 -16.06 11.65 -5.03
CA ASP A 203 -17.02 11.77 -3.93
C ASP A 203 -16.55 10.98 -2.68
N LEU A 204 -16.03 9.78 -2.90
CA LEU A 204 -15.42 8.94 -1.88
C LEU A 204 -14.25 9.68 -1.21
N LEU A 205 -13.36 10.29 -2.01
CA LEU A 205 -12.21 11.02 -1.50
C LEU A 205 -12.63 12.21 -0.65
N LEU A 206 -13.57 13.05 -1.13
CA LEU A 206 -14.09 14.19 -0.37
C LEU A 206 -14.72 13.74 0.95
N ARG A 207 -15.50 12.66 0.95
CA ARG A 207 -16.08 12.08 2.16
C ARG A 207 -15.01 11.64 3.15
N THR A 208 -13.97 10.98 2.66
CA THR A 208 -12.88 10.47 3.48
C THR A 208 -12.10 11.61 4.15
N LEU A 209 -11.72 12.62 3.37
CA LEU A 209 -11.03 13.81 3.87
C LEU A 209 -11.90 14.58 4.88
N ALA A 210 -13.20 14.72 4.61
CA ALA A 210 -14.16 15.34 5.52
C ALA A 210 -14.25 14.60 6.85
N GLY A 211 -14.36 13.26 6.81
CA GLY A 211 -14.35 12.40 7.99
C GLY A 211 -13.07 12.54 8.82
N PHE A 212 -11.90 12.57 8.17
CA PHE A 212 -10.62 12.79 8.85
C PHE A 212 -10.56 14.15 9.56
N MET A 213 -11.00 15.24 8.91
CA MET A 213 -10.94 16.57 9.49
C MET A 213 -11.74 16.69 10.79
N VAL A 214 -12.92 16.07 10.86
CA VAL A 214 -13.79 16.16 12.05
C VAL A 214 -13.62 15.00 13.02
N HIS A 215 -12.76 14.03 12.72
CA HIS A 215 -12.59 12.82 13.52
C HIS A 215 -12.28 13.15 14.99
N PRO A 216 -12.86 12.44 15.98
CA PRO A 216 -12.69 12.79 17.39
C PRO A 216 -11.25 12.77 17.91
N ASN A 217 -10.34 12.03 17.27
CA ASN A 217 -8.92 12.05 17.61
C ASN A 217 -8.15 13.30 17.12
N VAL A 218 -8.77 14.13 16.28
CA VAL A 218 -8.14 15.33 15.71
C VAL A 218 -8.38 16.53 16.62
N GLY A 219 -7.31 17.04 17.22
CA GLY A 219 -7.33 18.27 18.02
C GLY A 219 -7.35 19.54 17.17
N ALA A 220 -6.61 19.52 16.05
CA ALA A 220 -6.62 20.55 15.03
C ALA A 220 -6.19 19.98 13.67
N VAL A 221 -6.56 20.64 12.56
CA VAL A 221 -6.19 20.18 11.21
C VAL A 221 -5.76 21.31 10.27
N LEU A 222 -4.62 21.14 9.62
CA LEU A 222 -4.15 21.97 8.51
C LEU A 222 -4.38 21.20 7.20
N ALA A 223 -5.36 21.63 6.40
CA ALA A 223 -5.61 21.05 5.08
C ALA A 223 -4.89 21.87 4.00
N VAL A 224 -4.16 21.20 3.11
CA VAL A 224 -3.20 21.83 2.19
C VAL A 224 -3.49 21.47 0.73
N ASP A 225 -3.62 22.49 -0.12
CA ASP A 225 -3.78 22.37 -1.57
C ASP A 225 -2.91 23.39 -2.34
N TYR A 226 -2.86 23.28 -3.66
CA TYR A 226 -2.34 24.35 -4.55
C TYR A 226 -3.44 25.30 -5.07
N GLY A 227 -4.71 25.00 -4.81
CA GLY A 227 -5.87 25.76 -5.26
C GLY A 227 -6.23 25.60 -6.76
N LEU A 228 -5.45 24.81 -7.50
CA LEU A 228 -5.62 24.54 -8.94
C LEU A 228 -5.93 23.07 -9.23
N GLU A 229 -6.00 22.26 -8.18
CA GLU A 229 -6.08 20.81 -8.27
C GLU A 229 -7.53 20.33 -8.46
N PRO A 230 -7.73 19.08 -8.92
CA PRO A 230 -9.05 18.49 -9.08
C PRO A 230 -9.85 18.38 -7.78
N ILE A 231 -9.15 18.38 -6.64
CA ILE A 231 -9.71 18.48 -5.29
C ILE A 231 -9.05 19.65 -4.59
N THR A 232 -9.84 20.67 -4.26
CA THR A 232 -9.38 21.87 -3.56
C THR A 232 -9.95 21.97 -2.15
N ASN A 233 -9.32 22.79 -1.33
CA ASN A 233 -9.82 23.19 -0.02
C ASN A 233 -11.23 23.81 -0.09
N ALA A 234 -11.55 24.53 -1.16
CA ALA A 234 -12.90 25.07 -1.38
C ALA A 234 -13.93 23.94 -1.55
N MET A 235 -13.65 22.96 -2.41
CA MET A 235 -14.53 21.81 -2.61
C MET A 235 -14.70 20.98 -1.33
N LEU A 236 -13.62 20.78 -0.57
CA LEU A 236 -13.67 20.06 0.71
C LEU A 236 -14.55 20.78 1.73
N ARG A 237 -14.39 22.11 1.89
CA ARG A 237 -15.24 22.93 2.76
C ARG A 237 -16.71 22.88 2.34
N ASP A 238 -16.97 23.00 1.04
CA ASP A 238 -18.33 22.98 0.50
C ASP A 238 -18.97 21.60 0.73
N TYR A 239 -18.20 20.51 0.56
CA TYR A 239 -18.64 19.16 0.88
C TYR A 239 -18.97 18.98 2.37
N LEU A 240 -18.08 19.42 3.27
CA LEU A 240 -18.28 19.39 4.73
C LEU A 240 -19.59 20.11 5.10
N THR A 241 -19.81 21.31 4.53
CA THR A 241 -20.99 22.14 4.79
C THR A 241 -22.26 21.49 4.27
N ALA A 242 -22.27 21.05 3.00
CA ALA A 242 -23.43 20.44 2.36
C ALA A 242 -23.87 19.13 3.04
N ASN A 243 -22.92 18.40 3.65
CA ASN A 243 -23.17 17.14 4.34
C ASN A 243 -23.20 17.28 5.87
N ALA A 244 -23.31 18.50 6.40
CA ALA A 244 -23.47 18.80 7.83
C ALA A 244 -22.37 18.21 8.75
N TYR A 245 -21.13 18.15 8.26
CA TYR A 245 -19.98 17.83 9.10
C TYR A 245 -19.69 18.99 10.06
N PRO A 246 -19.33 18.72 11.33
CA PRO A 246 -19.16 19.75 12.36
C PRO A 246 -17.80 20.47 12.27
N LEU A 247 -17.52 21.09 11.12
CA LEU A 247 -16.24 21.77 10.85
C LEU A 247 -15.95 22.91 11.85
N ASP A 248 -16.98 23.66 12.26
CA ASP A 248 -16.86 24.76 13.24
C ASP A 248 -16.42 24.29 14.64
N ALA A 249 -16.57 22.99 14.93
CA ALA A 249 -16.13 22.37 16.18
C ALA A 249 -14.67 21.85 16.11
N VAL A 250 -13.93 22.17 15.05
CA VAL A 250 -12.53 21.80 14.83
C VAL A 250 -11.70 23.07 14.67
N PRO A 251 -10.67 23.32 15.49
CA PRO A 251 -9.62 24.26 15.11
C PRO A 251 -8.98 23.82 13.79
N HIS A 252 -9.12 24.62 12.74
CA HIS A 252 -8.63 24.24 11.41
C HIS A 252 -8.12 25.44 10.61
N HIS A 253 -7.30 25.15 9.60
CA HIS A 253 -6.91 26.13 8.58
C HIS A 253 -6.83 25.45 7.21
N LEU A 254 -7.33 26.14 6.19
CA LEU A 254 -7.27 25.72 4.79
C LEU A 254 -6.16 26.54 4.11
N LEU A 255 -5.01 25.92 3.88
CA LEU A 255 -3.81 26.56 3.35
C LEU A 255 -3.66 26.24 1.85
N SER A 256 -3.73 27.26 1.01
CA SER A 256 -3.28 27.16 -0.39
C SER A 256 -1.82 27.59 -0.51
N LEU A 257 -1.00 26.73 -1.14
CA LEU A 257 0.42 26.94 -1.36
C LEU A 257 0.64 27.94 -2.51
N THR A 258 1.23 29.09 -2.20
CA THR A 258 1.39 30.17 -3.18
C THR A 258 2.79 30.75 -3.31
N GLY A 259 3.68 30.55 -2.34
CA GLY A 259 5.08 30.98 -2.42
C GLY A 259 6.04 29.83 -2.71
N SER A 260 7.33 30.05 -2.47
CA SER A 260 8.34 28.99 -2.50
C SER A 260 8.04 27.90 -1.48
N PHE A 261 8.58 26.69 -1.71
CA PHE A 261 8.39 25.55 -0.82
C PHE A 261 8.78 25.88 0.62
N GLN A 262 9.93 26.54 0.83
CA GLN A 262 10.41 26.97 2.14
C GLN A 262 9.48 28.00 2.81
N SER A 263 9.06 29.04 2.08
CA SER A 263 8.14 30.06 2.61
C SER A 263 6.81 29.45 3.03
N ASN A 264 6.28 28.52 2.24
CA ASN A 264 5.05 27.82 2.60
C ASN A 264 5.24 26.91 3.83
N LEU A 265 6.38 26.25 4.00
CA LEU A 265 6.67 25.46 5.20
C LEU A 265 6.68 26.34 6.45
N GLU A 266 7.33 27.49 6.40
CA GLU A 266 7.36 28.47 7.51
C GLU A 266 5.96 28.96 7.89
N ARG A 267 5.11 29.24 6.89
CA ARG A 267 3.70 29.60 7.12
C ARG A 267 2.92 28.46 7.78
N GLY A 268 3.08 27.22 7.29
CA GLY A 268 2.47 26.03 7.87
C GLY A 268 2.89 25.82 9.33
N GLU A 269 4.19 25.97 9.62
CA GLU A 269 4.71 25.89 10.99
C GLU A 269 4.10 26.94 11.92
N ALA A 270 4.02 28.20 11.46
CA ALA A 270 3.47 29.28 12.28
C ALA A 270 2.01 29.02 12.65
N ILE A 271 1.21 28.50 11.71
CA ILE A 271 -0.18 28.12 11.97
C ILE A 271 -0.26 27.02 13.02
N VAL A 272 0.50 25.93 12.84
CA VAL A 272 0.48 24.79 13.79
C VAL A 272 0.97 25.20 15.17
N LYS A 273 2.04 26.00 15.25
CA LYS A 273 2.58 26.53 16.51
C LYS A 273 1.53 27.37 17.26
N GLY A 274 0.68 28.11 16.54
CA GLY A 274 -0.43 28.87 17.12
C GLY A 274 -1.54 28.03 17.76
N TRP A 275 -1.62 26.73 17.48
CA TRP A 275 -2.61 25.82 18.07
C TRP A 275 -2.10 25.03 19.28
N LEU A 276 -0.79 24.97 19.51
CA LEU A 276 -0.22 24.04 20.48
C LEU A 276 -0.80 24.23 21.88
N ASP A 277 -0.85 25.47 22.38
CA ASP A 277 -1.35 25.73 23.73
C ASP A 277 -2.86 25.43 23.88
N SER A 278 -3.67 25.78 22.87
CA SER A 278 -5.11 25.55 22.91
C SER A 278 -5.47 24.07 22.79
N VAL A 279 -4.81 23.34 21.88
CA VAL A 279 -4.98 21.88 21.73
C VAL A 279 -4.50 21.16 22.99
N ASN A 280 -3.38 21.59 23.58
CA ASN A 280 -2.84 21.01 24.82
C ASN A 280 -3.71 21.31 26.05
N SER A 281 -4.54 22.37 26.02
CA SER A 281 -5.41 22.72 27.15
C SER A 281 -6.58 21.76 27.37
N VAL A 282 -6.85 20.85 26.42
CA VAL A 282 -7.93 19.85 26.52
C VAL A 282 -7.43 18.63 27.31
N PRO A 283 -7.90 18.41 28.55
CA PRO A 283 -7.50 17.24 29.33
C PRO A 283 -8.27 15.99 28.89
N ARG A 284 -7.76 14.82 29.27
CA ARG A 284 -8.58 13.60 29.28
C ARG A 284 -9.61 13.66 30.42
N THR A 285 -10.81 13.16 30.16
CA THR A 285 -11.92 13.02 31.11
C THR A 285 -12.39 11.57 31.16
N GLU A 286 -13.07 11.17 32.25
CA GLU A 286 -13.73 9.86 32.28
C GLU A 286 -14.92 9.86 31.31
N GLU A 287 -14.88 8.93 30.36
CA GLU A 287 -15.80 8.87 29.23
C GLU A 287 -16.39 7.47 29.09
N SER A 288 -17.68 7.38 28.77
CA SER A 288 -18.37 6.10 28.60
C SER A 288 -17.80 5.31 27.42
N VAL A 289 -17.69 3.98 27.57
CA VAL A 289 -17.34 3.04 26.48
C VAL A 289 -18.31 3.14 25.30
N ALA A 290 -19.51 3.68 25.48
CA ALA A 290 -20.45 3.99 24.39
C ALA A 290 -19.86 4.91 23.30
N HIS A 291 -18.78 5.63 23.59
CA HIS A 291 -18.09 6.48 22.61
C HIS A 291 -16.98 5.76 21.84
N LEU A 292 -16.71 4.48 22.11
CA LEU A 292 -15.77 3.69 21.31
C LEU A 292 -16.44 3.19 20.03
N LYS A 293 -15.72 3.38 18.92
CA LYS A 293 -16.07 2.91 17.59
C LYS A 293 -14.88 2.11 17.06
N ILE A 294 -15.04 0.79 16.97
CA ILE A 294 -13.96 -0.15 16.66
C ILE A 294 -13.94 -0.45 15.15
N ALA A 295 -12.82 -0.20 14.50
CA ALA A 295 -12.50 -0.73 13.18
C ALA A 295 -12.02 -2.17 13.30
N LEU A 296 -12.68 -3.11 12.61
CA LEU A 296 -12.29 -4.52 12.54
C LEU A 296 -11.65 -4.77 11.18
N GLN A 297 -10.35 -5.08 11.17
CA GLN A 297 -9.57 -5.23 9.95
C GLN A 297 -8.74 -6.51 9.94
N CYS A 298 -8.62 -7.15 8.77
CA CYS A 298 -7.63 -8.18 8.52
C CYS A 298 -6.37 -7.62 7.84
N GLY A 299 -5.22 -8.25 8.08
CA GLY A 299 -4.03 -8.08 7.24
C GLY A 299 -3.66 -9.39 6.56
N GLY A 300 -2.45 -9.89 6.81
CA GLY A 300 -2.03 -11.21 6.33
C GLY A 300 -2.76 -12.36 7.01
N SER A 301 -3.92 -12.75 6.49
CA SER A 301 -4.74 -13.87 6.98
C SER A 301 -4.04 -15.23 6.89
N ASP A 302 -4.31 -16.11 7.85
CA ASP A 302 -3.91 -17.53 7.82
C ASP A 302 -5.10 -18.44 8.17
N ALA A 303 -4.86 -19.75 8.20
CA ALA A 303 -5.90 -20.73 8.53
C ALA A 303 -6.47 -20.59 9.96
N PHE A 304 -5.78 -19.89 10.86
CA PHE A 304 -6.16 -19.71 12.26
C PHE A 304 -6.86 -18.37 12.54
N SER A 305 -6.85 -17.43 11.58
CA SER A 305 -7.56 -16.14 11.68
C SER A 305 -9.01 -16.33 12.12
N GLY A 306 -9.76 -17.20 11.45
CA GLY A 306 -11.17 -17.49 11.76
C GLY A 306 -11.41 -18.32 13.04
N ILE A 307 -10.35 -18.82 13.68
CA ILE A 307 -10.46 -19.70 14.87
C ILE A 307 -10.07 -18.94 16.15
N SER A 308 -9.11 -18.02 16.05
CA SER A 308 -8.49 -17.34 17.18
C SER A 308 -8.70 -15.81 17.11
N GLY A 309 -7.94 -15.12 16.25
CA GLY A 309 -7.89 -13.66 16.22
C GLY A 309 -9.21 -12.98 15.86
N ASN A 310 -9.90 -13.44 14.82
CA ASN A 310 -11.17 -12.84 14.39
C ASN A 310 -12.28 -13.05 15.45
N PRO A 311 -12.49 -14.27 15.99
CA PRO A 311 -13.41 -14.47 17.12
C PRO A 311 -13.05 -13.65 18.37
N LEU A 312 -11.77 -13.46 18.68
CA LEU A 312 -11.34 -12.65 19.81
C LEU A 312 -11.69 -11.17 19.61
N ALA A 313 -11.42 -10.61 18.43
CA ALA A 313 -11.83 -9.25 18.08
C ALA A 313 -13.35 -9.09 18.14
N ALA A 314 -14.09 -10.08 17.64
CA ALA A 314 -15.55 -10.12 17.68
C ALA A 314 -16.12 -10.16 19.11
N TRP A 315 -15.45 -10.90 20.01
CA TRP A 315 -15.81 -10.96 21.43
C TRP A 315 -15.74 -9.56 22.06
N VAL A 316 -14.63 -8.84 21.85
CA VAL A 316 -14.44 -7.50 22.40
C VAL A 316 -15.41 -6.50 21.75
N ALA A 317 -15.62 -6.59 20.43
CA ALA A 317 -16.59 -5.76 19.71
C ALA A 317 -18.02 -5.94 20.23
N ARG A 318 -18.44 -7.18 20.53
CA ARG A 318 -19.72 -7.47 21.18
C ARG A 318 -19.85 -6.75 22.52
N GLU A 319 -18.83 -6.81 23.37
CA GLU A 319 -18.88 -6.13 24.67
C GLU A 319 -18.95 -4.60 24.52
N VAL A 320 -18.19 -4.01 23.58
CA VAL A 320 -18.31 -2.58 23.26
C VAL A 320 -19.74 -2.21 22.82
N ILE A 321 -20.37 -3.02 21.96
CA ILE A 321 -21.76 -2.81 21.54
C ILE A 321 -22.73 -2.94 22.72
N ARG A 322 -22.50 -3.88 23.65
CA ARG A 322 -23.31 -4.01 24.88
C ARG A 322 -23.15 -2.83 25.84
N TYR A 323 -22.07 -2.07 25.74
CA TYR A 323 -21.93 -0.77 26.44
C TYR A 323 -22.43 0.42 25.60
N GLY A 324 -23.04 0.18 24.44
CA GLY A 324 -23.62 1.22 23.58
C GLY A 324 -22.65 1.83 22.56
N GLY A 325 -21.49 1.21 22.32
CA GLY A 325 -20.53 1.61 21.29
C GLY A 325 -20.86 1.01 19.91
N ALA A 326 -19.90 1.08 18.99
CA ALA A 326 -20.05 0.53 17.65
C ALA A 326 -18.82 -0.26 17.19
N ALA A 327 -19.03 -1.16 16.24
CA ALA A 327 -17.97 -1.85 15.51
C ALA A 327 -18.26 -1.85 14.01
N ASN A 328 -17.21 -1.72 13.19
CA ASN A 328 -17.29 -1.66 11.75
C ASN A 328 -16.44 -2.77 11.14
N LEU A 329 -17.06 -3.66 10.39
CA LEU A 329 -16.40 -4.61 9.50
C LEU A 329 -16.46 -4.08 8.07
N ALA A 330 -15.39 -4.22 7.30
CA ALA A 330 -15.37 -3.80 5.90
C ALA A 330 -14.92 -4.97 5.02
N GLU A 331 -14.10 -4.73 4.00
CA GLU A 331 -13.45 -5.77 3.18
C GLU A 331 -14.48 -6.59 2.35
N THR A 332 -15.15 -5.94 1.40
CA THR A 332 -16.27 -6.53 0.63
C THR A 332 -15.90 -7.82 -0.09
N ASP A 333 -14.71 -7.88 -0.71
CA ASP A 333 -14.22 -9.09 -1.37
C ASP A 333 -13.92 -10.22 -0.38
N GLU A 334 -13.49 -9.88 0.85
CA GLU A 334 -13.28 -10.86 1.91
C GLU A 334 -14.58 -11.39 2.52
N LEU A 335 -15.77 -10.98 2.09
CA LEU A 335 -17.04 -11.59 2.53
C LEU A 335 -17.75 -12.40 1.44
N ILE A 336 -17.16 -12.52 0.25
CA ILE A 336 -17.74 -13.31 -0.86
C ILE A 336 -17.75 -14.79 -0.48
N GLY A 337 -18.93 -15.42 -0.51
CA GLY A 337 -19.12 -16.81 -0.07
C GLY A 337 -19.38 -16.97 1.44
N ALA A 338 -19.39 -15.88 2.22
CA ALA A 338 -19.74 -15.89 3.64
C ALA A 338 -21.10 -15.23 3.93
N GLU A 339 -21.91 -14.98 2.91
CA GLU A 339 -23.20 -14.29 3.01
C GLU A 339 -24.15 -15.02 3.96
N SER A 340 -24.13 -16.36 3.93
CA SER A 340 -24.92 -17.21 4.84
C SER A 340 -24.59 -17.00 6.31
N TYR A 341 -23.34 -16.66 6.64
CA TYR A 341 -22.94 -16.27 8.00
C TYR A 341 -23.23 -14.81 8.27
N ALA A 342 -22.89 -13.90 7.36
CA ALA A 342 -23.08 -12.45 7.53
C ALA A 342 -24.56 -12.09 7.77
N LEU A 343 -25.47 -12.80 7.11
CA LEU A 343 -26.92 -12.53 7.15
C LEU A 343 -27.71 -13.37 8.17
N GLN A 344 -27.06 -14.11 9.07
CA GLN A 344 -27.78 -14.91 10.10
C GLN A 344 -28.59 -14.04 11.08
N LYS A 345 -28.09 -12.85 11.41
CA LYS A 345 -28.77 -11.88 12.29
C LYS A 345 -28.67 -10.49 11.68
N VAL A 346 -29.77 -10.00 11.14
CA VAL A 346 -29.84 -8.69 10.48
C VAL A 346 -31.02 -7.91 11.02
N LYS A 347 -30.85 -6.59 11.16
CA LYS A 347 -31.89 -5.67 11.65
C LYS A 347 -33.18 -5.75 10.83
N ASP A 348 -33.09 -5.71 9.51
CA ASP A 348 -34.24 -5.71 8.60
C ASP A 348 -33.86 -6.20 7.19
N VAL A 349 -34.88 -6.48 6.38
CA VAL A 349 -34.71 -6.94 4.98
C VAL A 349 -33.96 -5.91 4.14
N ALA A 350 -34.17 -4.62 4.38
CA ALA A 350 -33.51 -3.54 3.63
C ALA A 350 -31.98 -3.58 3.83
N THR A 351 -31.52 -3.83 5.06
CA THR A 351 -30.11 -4.00 5.40
C THR A 351 -29.54 -5.25 4.72
N ALA A 352 -30.26 -6.37 4.73
CA ALA A 352 -29.84 -7.59 4.04
C ALA A 352 -29.70 -7.39 2.52
N ARG A 353 -30.68 -6.72 1.89
CA ARG A 353 -30.62 -6.36 0.47
C ARG A 353 -29.45 -5.44 0.16
N LYS A 354 -29.20 -4.42 1.00
CA LYS A 354 -28.08 -3.49 0.80
C LYS A 354 -26.74 -4.22 0.89
N PHE A 355 -26.60 -5.18 1.81
CA PHE A 355 -25.40 -6.03 1.91
C PHE A 355 -25.15 -6.81 0.62
N LEU A 356 -26.14 -7.58 0.15
CA LEU A 356 -26.03 -8.38 -1.08
C LEU A 356 -25.75 -7.51 -2.30
N ALA A 357 -26.46 -6.38 -2.44
CA ALA A 357 -26.22 -5.45 -3.53
C ALA A 357 -24.80 -4.86 -3.49
N THR A 358 -24.20 -4.70 -2.31
CA THR A 358 -22.83 -4.18 -2.16
C THR A 358 -21.81 -5.18 -2.67
N ILE A 359 -21.98 -6.46 -2.35
CA ILE A 359 -21.15 -7.55 -2.89
C ILE A 359 -21.24 -7.59 -4.42
N GLU A 360 -22.44 -7.56 -4.99
CA GLU A 360 -22.61 -7.63 -6.44
C GLU A 360 -22.04 -6.40 -7.16
N ARG A 361 -22.26 -5.18 -6.63
CA ARG A 361 -21.62 -3.95 -7.15
C ARG A 361 -20.10 -4.02 -7.09
N PHE A 362 -19.52 -4.63 -6.05
CA PHE A 362 -18.08 -4.79 -5.95
C PHE A 362 -17.54 -5.76 -7.00
N LYS A 363 -18.17 -6.94 -7.16
CA LYS A 363 -17.82 -7.91 -8.20
C LYS A 363 -17.88 -7.31 -9.61
N GLU A 364 -18.94 -6.56 -9.89
CA GLU A 364 -19.12 -5.87 -11.17
C GLU A 364 -17.98 -4.87 -11.45
N ARG A 365 -17.65 -4.00 -10.48
CA ARG A 365 -16.55 -3.04 -10.62
C ARG A 365 -15.19 -3.71 -10.86
N VAL A 366 -14.93 -4.83 -10.19
CA VAL A 366 -13.70 -5.62 -10.37
C VAL A 366 -13.67 -6.26 -11.76
N ALA A 367 -14.81 -6.76 -12.25
CA ALA A 367 -14.92 -7.38 -13.57
C ALA A 367 -14.66 -6.41 -14.74
N TRP A 368 -15.00 -5.12 -14.59
CA TRP A 368 -14.65 -4.08 -15.57
C TRP A 368 -13.15 -3.97 -15.85
N HIS A 369 -12.33 -4.45 -14.92
CA HIS A 369 -10.87 -4.43 -15.01
C HIS A 369 -10.27 -5.81 -15.39
N GLY A 370 -11.09 -6.77 -15.81
CA GLY A 370 -10.64 -8.11 -16.19
C GLY A 370 -10.19 -8.98 -15.01
N SER A 371 -10.57 -8.60 -13.79
CA SER A 371 -10.28 -9.35 -12.57
C SER A 371 -11.57 -9.94 -11.98
N SER A 372 -11.43 -10.86 -11.04
CA SER A 372 -12.55 -11.42 -10.27
C SER A 372 -12.22 -11.31 -8.78
N ALA A 373 -13.19 -10.86 -7.98
CA ALA A 373 -13.02 -10.73 -6.54
C ALA A 373 -12.89 -12.11 -5.85
N GLU A 374 -13.44 -13.15 -6.48
CA GLU A 374 -13.29 -14.56 -6.09
C GLU A 374 -11.88 -15.11 -6.31
N GLY A 375 -10.98 -14.39 -7.01
CA GLY A 375 -9.60 -14.80 -7.25
C GLY A 375 -8.68 -14.78 -6.01
N ASN A 376 -9.11 -14.13 -4.94
CA ASN A 376 -8.49 -14.13 -3.59
C ASN A 376 -8.71 -15.53 -2.97
N PRO A 377 -7.78 -16.25 -2.29
CA PRO A 377 -6.57 -15.85 -1.57
C PRO A 377 -5.27 -15.78 -2.39
N SER A 378 -4.32 -14.96 -1.92
CA SER A 378 -2.98 -14.86 -2.50
C SER A 378 -2.17 -16.15 -2.37
N GLY A 379 -1.08 -16.29 -3.14
CA GLY A 379 -0.17 -17.45 -3.04
C GLY A 379 0.44 -17.63 -1.63
N GLY A 380 0.72 -16.53 -0.92
CA GLY A 380 1.19 -16.56 0.47
C GLY A 380 0.13 -17.08 1.45
N ASN A 381 -1.14 -16.70 1.25
CA ASN A 381 -2.26 -17.21 2.04
C ASN A 381 -2.52 -18.71 1.77
N LYS A 382 -2.46 -19.13 0.49
CA LYS A 382 -2.58 -20.54 0.09
C LYS A 382 -1.51 -21.38 0.77
N PHE A 383 -0.24 -20.95 0.73
CA PHE A 383 0.84 -21.65 1.43
C PHE A 383 0.56 -21.89 2.93
N ARG A 384 -0.24 -21.02 3.59
CA ARG A 384 -0.61 -21.11 5.01
C ARG A 384 -1.99 -21.73 5.27
N GLY A 385 -2.58 -22.42 4.29
CA GLY A 385 -3.78 -23.23 4.51
C GLY A 385 -5.11 -22.52 4.27
N LEU A 386 -5.11 -21.36 3.58
CA LEU A 386 -6.33 -20.76 3.04
C LEU A 386 -6.50 -21.19 1.58
N TYR A 387 -7.34 -22.20 1.34
CA TYR A 387 -7.40 -22.89 0.06
C TYR A 387 -8.15 -22.12 -1.03
N ASN A 388 -9.11 -21.29 -0.63
CA ASN A 388 -10.02 -20.58 -1.52
C ASN A 388 -10.73 -19.40 -0.84
N ILE A 389 -11.49 -18.63 -1.62
CA ILE A 389 -12.19 -17.44 -1.12
C ILE A 389 -13.20 -17.80 -0.05
N THR A 390 -13.97 -18.88 -0.22
CA THR A 390 -14.99 -19.28 0.77
C THR A 390 -14.41 -19.49 2.16
N LEU A 391 -13.30 -20.23 2.31
CA LEU A 391 -12.64 -20.41 3.60
C LEU A 391 -12.13 -19.10 4.20
N LYS A 392 -11.51 -18.25 3.35
CA LYS A 392 -11.02 -16.94 3.77
C LYS A 392 -12.18 -16.09 4.28
N SER A 393 -13.28 -16.06 3.53
CA SER A 393 -14.42 -15.22 3.81
C SER A 393 -15.20 -15.64 5.04
N ILE A 394 -15.42 -16.94 5.24
CA ILE A 394 -16.03 -17.43 6.47
C ILE A 394 -15.16 -17.02 7.66
N GLY A 395 -13.84 -17.20 7.55
CA GLY A 395 -12.90 -16.78 8.57
C GLY A 395 -12.95 -15.28 8.86
N ALA A 396 -13.03 -14.43 7.83
CA ALA A 396 -13.18 -12.98 7.96
C ALA A 396 -14.52 -12.59 8.61
N ALA A 397 -15.61 -13.24 8.23
CA ALA A 397 -16.94 -13.00 8.76
C ALA A 397 -17.03 -13.29 10.27
N MET A 398 -16.17 -14.17 10.82
CA MET A 398 -16.05 -14.42 12.26
C MET A 398 -15.65 -13.18 13.08
N LYS A 399 -15.29 -12.05 12.46
CA LYS A 399 -15.15 -10.74 13.12
C LYS A 399 -16.50 -10.17 13.60
N ARG A 400 -17.63 -10.71 13.11
CA ARG A 400 -18.96 -10.51 13.70
C ARG A 400 -19.25 -11.66 14.67
N ASN A 401 -19.49 -11.34 15.93
CA ASN A 401 -19.92 -12.34 16.91
C ASN A 401 -21.31 -12.88 16.52
N PRO A 402 -21.58 -14.20 16.61
CA PRO A 402 -22.87 -14.78 16.24
C PRO A 402 -24.07 -14.15 16.95
N ASP A 403 -23.89 -13.64 18.17
CA ASP A 403 -24.96 -13.00 18.94
C ASP A 403 -25.37 -11.63 18.41
N VAL A 404 -24.43 -10.90 17.79
CA VAL A 404 -24.56 -9.50 17.40
C VAL A 404 -25.25 -9.37 16.06
N ARG A 405 -26.31 -8.58 15.95
CA ARG A 405 -26.95 -8.34 14.64
C ARG A 405 -26.19 -7.31 13.82
N LEU A 406 -26.26 -7.44 12.50
CA LEU A 406 -25.89 -6.38 11.55
C LEU A 406 -26.95 -5.26 11.57
N ASP A 407 -26.56 -4.05 11.95
CA ASP A 407 -27.46 -2.89 12.09
C ASP A 407 -27.53 -2.01 10.84
N ALA A 408 -26.43 -1.91 10.10
CA ALA A 408 -26.34 -1.04 8.93
C ALA A 408 -25.26 -1.50 7.94
N VAL A 409 -25.52 -1.23 6.66
CA VAL A 409 -24.53 -1.27 5.58
C VAL A 409 -24.30 0.16 5.11
N ILE A 410 -23.05 0.60 5.04
CA ILE A 410 -22.68 1.99 4.74
C ILE A 410 -21.70 2.06 3.56
N GLU A 411 -21.69 3.20 2.87
CA GLU A 411 -20.69 3.47 1.83
C GLU A 411 -19.33 3.77 2.46
N TYR A 412 -18.25 3.66 1.68
CA TYR A 412 -16.89 3.95 2.15
C TYR A 412 -16.80 5.36 2.76
N GLY A 413 -16.36 5.45 4.02
CA GLY A 413 -16.19 6.70 4.77
C GLY A 413 -17.48 7.37 5.25
N GLU A 414 -18.65 6.74 5.08
CA GLU A 414 -19.92 7.27 5.57
C GLU A 414 -19.97 7.27 7.12
N PRO A 415 -20.31 8.39 7.78
CA PRO A 415 -20.30 8.47 9.24
C PRO A 415 -21.23 7.46 9.92
N MET A 416 -20.69 6.71 10.89
CA MET A 416 -21.50 5.83 11.75
C MET A 416 -22.25 6.67 12.79
N GLN A 417 -23.56 6.84 12.61
CA GLN A 417 -24.37 7.73 13.45
C GLN A 417 -24.95 7.06 14.71
N GLN A 418 -25.22 5.76 14.66
CA GLN A 418 -25.88 5.03 15.75
C GLN A 418 -24.92 3.96 16.33
N PRO A 419 -25.16 3.51 17.58
CA PRO A 419 -24.50 2.32 18.12
C PRO A 419 -24.83 1.06 17.30
N GLY A 420 -23.98 0.04 17.38
CA GLY A 420 -24.23 -1.26 16.77
C GLY A 420 -23.12 -1.77 15.86
N PHE A 421 -23.45 -2.79 15.06
CA PHE A 421 -22.50 -3.42 14.14
C PHE A 421 -22.77 -2.96 12.70
N TYR A 422 -21.73 -2.45 12.06
CA TYR A 422 -21.76 -1.90 10.72
C TYR A 422 -20.96 -2.79 9.76
N PHE A 423 -21.44 -2.86 8.53
CA PHE A 423 -20.64 -3.30 7.39
C PHE A 423 -20.39 -2.11 6.45
N MET A 424 -19.15 -1.86 6.06
CA MET A 424 -18.77 -0.76 5.15
C MET A 424 -18.25 -1.31 3.83
N ASP A 425 -18.73 -0.78 2.70
CA ASP A 425 -18.15 -1.13 1.40
C ASP A 425 -16.69 -0.64 1.31
N SER A 426 -15.77 -1.56 1.07
CA SER A 426 -14.34 -1.27 0.84
C SER A 426 -13.67 -2.44 0.11
N PRO A 427 -12.50 -2.22 -0.51
CA PRO A 427 -11.61 -3.32 -0.85
C PRO A 427 -11.00 -3.94 0.42
N GLY A 428 -10.50 -5.16 0.32
CA GLY A 428 -9.80 -5.89 1.38
C GLY A 428 -8.34 -5.46 1.59
N ASN A 429 -7.78 -4.60 0.73
CA ASN A 429 -6.52 -3.92 1.00
C ASN A 429 -6.61 -3.17 2.34
N ASP A 430 -5.68 -3.48 3.25
CA ASP A 430 -5.81 -3.16 4.67
C ASP A 430 -5.78 -1.66 4.97
N LEU A 431 -4.85 -0.93 4.37
CA LEU A 431 -4.74 0.52 4.56
C LEU A 431 -5.89 1.27 3.90
N GLU A 432 -6.35 0.82 2.73
CA GLU A 432 -7.54 1.37 2.05
C GLU A 432 -8.79 1.18 2.91
N SER A 433 -9.05 -0.03 3.39
CA SER A 433 -10.19 -0.32 4.28
C SER A 433 -10.17 0.53 5.55
N ILE A 434 -9.04 0.56 6.27
CA ILE A 434 -8.90 1.32 7.52
C ILE A 434 -9.16 2.81 7.31
N ALA A 435 -8.68 3.41 6.23
CA ALA A 435 -8.91 4.81 5.95
C ALA A 435 -10.42 5.14 5.88
N GLY A 436 -11.21 4.30 5.23
CA GLY A 436 -12.67 4.43 5.21
C GLY A 436 -13.28 4.26 6.61
N GLN A 437 -12.84 3.28 7.39
CA GLN A 437 -13.35 3.02 8.74
C GLN A 437 -13.04 4.18 9.70
N VAL A 438 -11.85 4.77 9.60
CA VAL A 438 -11.45 5.96 10.37
C VAL A 438 -12.28 7.16 9.93
N ALA A 439 -12.47 7.39 8.63
CA ALA A 439 -13.34 8.47 8.15
C ALA A 439 -14.81 8.31 8.61
N ALA A 440 -15.29 7.07 8.71
CA ALA A 440 -16.60 6.74 9.29
C ALA A 440 -16.69 6.98 10.82
N GLY A 441 -15.56 7.26 11.48
CA GLY A 441 -15.48 7.68 12.87
C GLY A 441 -14.87 6.66 13.83
N CYS A 442 -14.24 5.58 13.35
CA CYS A 442 -13.59 4.61 14.22
C CYS A 442 -12.38 5.22 14.95
N ASN A 443 -12.41 5.23 16.28
CA ASN A 443 -11.38 5.81 17.15
C ASN A 443 -10.48 4.75 17.82
N MET A 444 -10.61 3.49 17.41
CA MET A 444 -9.75 2.35 17.78
C MET A 444 -9.74 1.34 16.63
N ILE A 445 -8.59 0.75 16.34
CA ILE A 445 -8.46 -0.28 15.29
C ILE A 445 -8.03 -1.60 15.93
N PHE A 446 -8.76 -2.68 15.64
CA PHE A 446 -8.33 -4.05 15.88
C PHE A 446 -7.84 -4.64 14.56
N PHE A 447 -6.54 -4.90 14.51
CA PHE A 447 -5.87 -5.41 13.33
C PHE A 447 -5.49 -6.86 13.55
N VAL A 448 -6.22 -7.79 12.94
CA VAL A 448 -5.94 -9.23 13.07
C VAL A 448 -4.99 -9.69 11.97
N THR A 449 -3.95 -10.42 12.33
CA THR A 449 -2.95 -10.91 11.38
C THR A 449 -2.39 -12.28 11.76
N GLY A 450 -2.33 -13.21 10.81
CA GLY A 450 -1.59 -14.47 10.98
C GLY A 450 -0.10 -14.35 10.65
N ASN A 451 0.22 -13.39 9.79
CA ASN A 451 1.57 -13.20 9.29
C ASN A 451 2.37 -12.17 10.09
N GLY A 452 1.70 -11.33 10.89
CA GLY A 452 2.36 -10.31 11.70
C GLY A 452 2.53 -8.98 10.96
N SER A 453 1.51 -8.54 10.22
CA SER A 453 1.47 -7.19 9.64
C SER A 453 1.69 -6.12 10.70
N ILE A 454 2.39 -5.06 10.31
CA ILE A 454 2.80 -3.95 11.19
C ILE A 454 2.03 -2.65 10.90
N THR A 455 0.94 -2.76 10.11
CA THR A 455 0.09 -1.64 9.71
C THR A 455 -0.43 -0.87 10.92
N ASN A 456 -0.28 0.46 10.90
CA ASN A 456 -0.90 1.38 11.87
C ASN A 456 -1.37 2.64 11.16
N PHE A 457 -2.32 3.34 11.77
CA PHE A 457 -2.87 4.59 11.28
C PHE A 457 -2.31 5.79 12.06
N PRO A 458 -2.02 6.96 11.44
CA PRO A 458 -1.24 8.03 12.10
C PRO A 458 -1.86 8.64 13.36
N PHE A 459 -3.20 8.69 13.47
CA PHE A 459 -3.90 9.33 14.59
C PHE A 459 -4.96 8.45 15.25
N VAL A 460 -5.01 7.16 14.94
CA VAL A 460 -5.94 6.20 15.55
C VAL A 460 -5.12 5.01 16.08
N PRO A 461 -5.22 4.69 17.38
CA PRO A 461 -4.44 3.59 17.95
C PRO A 461 -4.86 2.26 17.35
N THR A 462 -3.87 1.42 17.05
CA THR A 462 -4.04 0.10 16.45
C THR A 462 -3.55 -0.98 17.40
N LEU A 463 -4.47 -1.83 17.88
CA LEU A 463 -4.17 -3.05 18.61
C LEU A 463 -4.00 -4.21 17.61
N LYS A 464 -2.78 -4.74 17.52
CA LYS A 464 -2.46 -5.86 16.64
C LYS A 464 -2.61 -7.20 17.35
N VAL A 465 -3.45 -8.06 16.76
CA VAL A 465 -3.81 -9.38 17.28
C VAL A 465 -3.23 -10.46 16.37
N VAL A 466 -2.30 -11.26 16.90
CA VAL A 466 -1.68 -12.35 16.13
C VAL A 466 -2.32 -13.70 16.44
N THR A 467 -2.55 -14.51 15.40
CA THR A 467 -3.36 -15.74 15.47
C THR A 467 -2.65 -16.94 16.11
N THR A 468 -1.32 -16.94 16.18
CA THR A 468 -0.53 -18.06 16.71
C THR A 468 0.53 -17.59 17.70
N SER A 469 0.74 -18.37 18.79
CA SER A 469 1.69 -17.99 19.84
C SER A 469 3.15 -18.08 19.39
N ARG A 470 3.47 -18.98 18.45
CA ARG A 470 4.79 -19.04 17.83
C ARG A 470 5.12 -17.73 17.10
N ARG A 471 4.17 -17.18 16.34
CA ARG A 471 4.37 -15.90 15.64
C ARG A 471 4.43 -14.74 16.63
N TYR A 472 3.61 -14.76 17.69
CA TYR A 472 3.68 -13.77 18.77
C TYR A 472 5.07 -13.71 19.40
N GLN A 473 5.67 -14.85 19.74
CA GLN A 473 7.01 -14.91 20.33
C GLN A 473 8.10 -14.35 19.40
N LEU A 474 7.94 -14.53 18.08
CA LEU A 474 8.86 -14.01 17.08
C LEU A 474 8.74 -12.50 16.91
N LEU A 475 7.53 -11.95 17.05
CA LEU A 475 7.17 -10.56 16.76
C LEU A 475 6.60 -9.84 17.99
N SER A 476 7.06 -10.20 19.19
CA SER A 476 6.48 -9.68 20.45
C SER A 476 6.74 -8.19 20.66
N GLN A 477 7.67 -7.62 19.90
CA GLN A 477 7.94 -6.17 19.87
C GLN A 477 7.05 -5.42 18.88
N GLU A 478 6.22 -6.14 18.12
CA GLU A 478 5.32 -5.60 17.11
C GLU A 478 3.85 -6.00 17.34
N MET A 479 3.57 -6.97 18.22
CA MET A 479 2.23 -7.50 18.45
C MET A 479 1.70 -7.17 19.84
N ASP A 480 0.48 -6.66 19.92
CA ASP A 480 -0.17 -6.28 21.17
C ASP A 480 -0.83 -7.47 21.88
N VAL A 481 -1.40 -8.42 21.13
CA VAL A 481 -2.23 -9.52 21.66
C VAL A 481 -1.87 -10.86 21.03
N ASN A 482 -1.71 -11.89 21.86
CA ASN A 482 -1.50 -13.29 21.44
C ASN A 482 -2.82 -14.08 21.45
N ALA A 483 -3.54 -14.13 20.33
CA ALA A 483 -4.75 -14.94 20.20
C ALA A 483 -4.46 -16.45 20.09
N GLY A 484 -3.21 -16.83 19.78
CA GLY A 484 -2.79 -18.22 19.68
C GLY A 484 -2.89 -19.00 20.99
N LEU A 485 -3.01 -18.34 22.14
CA LEU A 485 -3.30 -18.99 23.41
C LEU A 485 -4.61 -19.79 23.37
N TYR A 486 -5.59 -19.35 22.56
CA TYR A 486 -6.81 -20.10 22.32
C TYR A 486 -6.53 -21.47 21.69
N LEU A 487 -5.59 -21.53 20.75
CA LEU A 487 -5.14 -22.78 20.14
C LEU A 487 -4.43 -23.69 21.15
N HIS A 488 -3.98 -23.17 22.29
CA HIS A 488 -3.34 -23.93 23.37
C HIS A 488 -4.26 -24.18 24.58
N GLY A 489 -5.57 -23.90 24.44
CA GLY A 489 -6.60 -24.26 25.43
C GLY A 489 -7.04 -23.14 26.36
N THR A 490 -6.51 -21.92 26.24
CA THR A 490 -7.03 -20.77 27.00
C THR A 490 -8.46 -20.45 26.52
N PRO A 491 -9.46 -20.33 27.42
CA PRO A 491 -10.83 -20.01 27.02
C PRO A 491 -10.96 -18.65 26.35
N MET A 492 -11.80 -18.55 25.32
CA MET A 492 -12.05 -17.29 24.59
C MET A 492 -12.56 -16.16 25.52
N ASP A 493 -13.41 -16.48 26.49
CA ASP A 493 -13.91 -15.50 27.47
C ASP A 493 -12.80 -14.90 28.34
N GLU A 494 -11.77 -15.68 28.65
CA GLU A 494 -10.63 -15.19 29.42
C GLU A 494 -9.77 -14.24 28.57
N LEU A 495 -9.42 -14.65 27.36
CA LEU A 495 -8.67 -13.82 26.40
C LEU A 495 -9.44 -12.54 26.05
N GLY A 496 -10.75 -12.66 25.85
CA GLY A 496 -11.65 -11.56 25.55
C GLY A 496 -11.65 -10.51 26.65
N LYS A 497 -11.76 -10.92 27.93
CA LYS A 497 -11.67 -10.00 29.07
C LYS A 497 -10.32 -9.29 29.12
N GLN A 498 -9.22 -10.02 28.92
CA GLN A 498 -7.87 -9.43 28.91
C GLN A 498 -7.74 -8.37 27.79
N MET A 499 -8.17 -8.70 26.58
CA MET A 499 -8.11 -7.77 25.45
C MET A 499 -9.07 -6.58 25.62
N PHE A 500 -10.23 -6.76 26.25
CA PHE A 500 -11.15 -5.65 26.57
C PHE A 500 -10.50 -4.66 27.56
N GLU A 501 -9.86 -5.14 28.63
CA GLU A 501 -9.13 -4.25 29.56
C GLU A 501 -7.95 -3.54 28.86
N GLN A 502 -7.22 -4.25 27.99
CA GLN A 502 -6.18 -3.63 27.17
C GLN A 502 -6.75 -2.57 26.21
N THR A 503 -7.93 -2.80 25.64
CA THR A 503 -8.64 -1.84 24.78
C THR A 503 -8.94 -0.56 25.56
N LEU A 504 -9.47 -0.68 26.79
CA LEU A 504 -9.77 0.48 27.63
C LEU A 504 -8.49 1.21 28.05
N ALA A 505 -7.41 0.49 28.38
CA ALA A 505 -6.12 1.10 28.70
C ALA A 505 -5.55 1.88 27.52
N VAL A 506 -5.60 1.32 26.30
CA VAL A 506 -5.12 2.01 25.08
C VAL A 506 -6.01 3.20 24.74
N ALA A 507 -7.34 3.06 24.83
CA ALA A 507 -8.27 4.18 24.67
C ALA A 507 -7.99 5.31 25.67
N SER A 508 -7.59 4.95 26.90
CA SER A 508 -7.21 5.86 27.98
C SER A 508 -5.84 6.52 27.83
N GLY A 509 -5.08 6.20 26.78
CA GLY A 509 -3.79 6.84 26.47
C GLY A 509 -2.57 5.93 26.59
N ALA A 510 -2.73 4.66 26.97
CA ALA A 510 -1.62 3.71 26.83
C ALA A 510 -1.28 3.56 25.34
N ARG A 511 0.01 3.67 24.99
CA ARG A 511 0.46 3.49 23.60
C ARG A 511 0.46 2.01 23.24
N SER A 512 -0.16 1.67 22.11
CA SER A 512 -0.02 0.36 21.50
C SER A 512 1.43 0.13 21.07
N VAL A 513 1.78 -1.13 20.82
CA VAL A 513 3.10 -1.50 20.34
C VAL A 513 3.42 -0.82 19.00
N GLY A 514 2.42 -0.68 18.13
CA GLY A 514 2.58 0.01 16.85
C GLY A 514 2.87 1.50 16.98
N GLU A 515 2.18 2.17 17.91
CA GLU A 515 2.43 3.57 18.20
C GLU A 515 3.86 3.78 18.73
N LYS A 516 4.36 2.88 19.58
CA LYS A 516 5.73 2.94 20.11
C LYS A 516 6.78 2.75 19.01
N ALA A 517 6.48 1.98 17.96
CA ALA A 517 7.39 1.73 16.86
C ALA A 517 7.57 2.92 15.90
N GLY A 518 6.71 3.96 15.98
CA GLY A 518 6.80 5.14 15.10
C GLY A 518 6.47 4.86 13.62
N HIS A 519 5.78 3.75 13.35
CA HIS A 519 5.37 3.32 12.01
C HIS A 519 3.89 3.62 11.78
N SER A 520 3.52 4.36 10.73
CA SER A 520 2.13 4.58 10.32
C SER A 520 2.04 5.03 8.87
N GLN A 521 0.97 4.63 8.19
CA GLN A 521 0.75 4.95 6.78
C GLN A 521 -0.74 5.23 6.54
N VAL A 522 -1.05 5.94 5.45
CA VAL A 522 -2.43 6.17 5.00
C VAL A 522 -2.51 5.83 3.53
N GLN A 523 -3.54 5.06 3.18
CA GLN A 523 -3.92 4.83 1.80
C GLN A 523 -5.43 4.98 1.72
N ILE A 524 -5.94 5.79 0.78
CA ILE A 524 -7.38 5.93 0.53
C ILE A 524 -7.74 4.99 -0.63
N TRP A 525 -8.98 4.48 -0.67
CA TRP A 525 -9.46 3.64 -1.77
C TRP A 525 -9.18 4.31 -3.12
N ARG A 526 -8.33 3.65 -3.90
CA ARG A 526 -7.77 4.22 -5.12
C ARG A 526 -8.75 4.35 -6.26
N ASP A 527 -8.43 5.32 -7.13
CA ASP A 527 -9.15 5.59 -8.37
C ASP A 527 -9.03 4.40 -9.37
N TRP A 528 -10.10 3.61 -9.47
CA TRP A 528 -10.20 2.55 -10.48
C TRP A 528 -10.62 3.15 -11.81
N ARG A 529 -9.85 2.89 -12.87
CA ARG A 529 -9.92 3.68 -14.11
C ARG A 529 -11.07 3.26 -15.03
N GLN A 530 -11.51 2.01 -14.97
CA GLN A 530 -12.67 1.56 -15.75
C GLN A 530 -13.97 1.84 -15.01
N THR A 531 -14.94 2.40 -15.72
CA THR A 531 -16.31 2.64 -15.25
C THR A 531 -17.33 1.67 -15.86
N ASP A 532 -16.89 0.84 -16.79
CA ASP A 532 -17.63 -0.26 -17.44
C ASP A 532 -16.64 -1.21 -18.13
N ALA A 533 -17.13 -2.27 -18.76
CA ALA A 533 -16.30 -3.26 -19.46
C ALA A 533 -16.07 -2.97 -20.96
N THR A 534 -16.50 -1.82 -21.49
CA THR A 534 -16.54 -1.57 -22.95
C THR A 534 -15.16 -1.58 -23.62
N HIS A 535 -14.11 -1.15 -22.92
CA HIS A 535 -12.74 -1.12 -23.43
C HIS A 535 -11.90 -2.32 -22.97
N LEU A 536 -12.46 -3.26 -22.21
CA LEU A 536 -11.68 -4.31 -21.55
C LEU A 536 -10.95 -5.21 -22.57
N ASP A 537 -11.64 -5.68 -23.61
CA ASP A 537 -11.03 -6.54 -24.63
C ASP A 537 -9.88 -5.84 -25.38
N GLN A 538 -10.05 -4.55 -25.67
CA GLN A 538 -9.00 -3.74 -26.30
C GLN A 538 -7.78 -3.61 -25.38
N LEU A 539 -7.99 -3.36 -24.10
CA LEU A 539 -6.90 -3.22 -23.11
C LEU A 539 -6.17 -4.53 -22.87
N LEU A 540 -6.88 -5.66 -22.83
CA LEU A 540 -6.28 -6.99 -22.69
C LEU A 540 -5.51 -7.43 -23.94
N ALA A 541 -5.90 -6.94 -25.12
CA ALA A 541 -5.26 -7.26 -26.40
C ALA A 541 -4.14 -6.28 -26.79
N ALA A 542 -3.82 -5.27 -25.98
CA ALA A 542 -2.82 -4.27 -26.30
C ALA A 542 -1.43 -4.91 -26.50
N GLU A 543 -0.79 -4.61 -27.63
CA GLU A 543 0.57 -5.08 -27.92
C GLU A 543 1.60 -4.30 -27.11
N LEU A 544 2.58 -5.02 -26.56
CA LEU A 544 3.67 -4.40 -25.83
C LEU A 544 4.73 -3.87 -26.79
N PRO A 545 5.23 -2.64 -26.59
CA PRO A 545 6.38 -2.11 -27.33
C PRO A 545 7.62 -3.01 -27.27
N ASP A 546 8.39 -3.06 -28.35
CA ASP A 546 9.56 -3.94 -28.50
C ASP A 546 10.83 -3.39 -27.86
N GLY A 547 10.84 -2.12 -27.45
CA GLY A 547 11.99 -1.44 -26.86
C GLY A 547 12.95 -0.79 -27.86
N THR A 548 12.65 -0.82 -29.16
CA THR A 548 13.51 -0.28 -30.21
C THR A 548 13.39 1.23 -30.30
N GLY A 549 14.54 1.92 -30.44
CA GLY A 549 14.57 3.38 -30.54
C GLY A 549 13.86 3.92 -31.78
N ILE A 550 13.14 5.03 -31.62
CA ILE A 550 12.47 5.75 -32.71
C ILE A 550 13.55 6.52 -33.49
N PRO A 551 13.70 6.29 -34.82
CA PRO A 551 14.71 6.98 -35.62
C PRO A 551 14.51 8.51 -35.62
N LEU A 552 15.58 9.28 -35.39
CA LEU A 552 15.58 10.74 -35.50
C LEU A 552 16.37 11.21 -36.74
N LYS A 553 15.87 12.26 -37.42
CA LYS A 553 16.67 13.00 -38.43
C LYS A 553 17.81 13.71 -37.71
N THR A 554 19.02 13.16 -37.73
CA THR A 554 20.23 13.80 -37.22
C THR A 554 20.76 14.77 -38.27
N ASP A 555 20.91 16.06 -37.92
CA ASP A 555 21.58 17.02 -38.81
C ASP A 555 23.09 16.93 -38.57
N SER A 556 23.81 16.35 -39.52
CA SER A 556 25.27 16.19 -39.47
C SER A 556 26.02 17.51 -39.56
N SER A 557 25.34 18.64 -39.79
CA SER A 557 25.93 19.98 -39.90
C SER A 557 26.07 20.74 -38.58
N VAL A 558 25.50 20.24 -37.47
CA VAL A 558 25.62 20.90 -36.15
C VAL A 558 27.03 20.65 -35.57
N PRO A 559 27.80 21.71 -35.24
CA PRO A 559 29.13 21.57 -34.66
C PRO A 559 29.15 20.69 -33.40
N VAL A 560 30.19 19.88 -33.28
CA VAL A 560 30.41 19.01 -32.12
C VAL A 560 30.80 19.86 -30.91
N SER A 561 29.86 20.10 -30.00
CA SER A 561 30.23 20.52 -28.65
C SER A 561 31.00 19.37 -28.00
N ALA A 562 32.23 19.63 -27.55
CA ALA A 562 33.11 18.67 -26.87
C ALA A 562 32.73 18.51 -25.38
N GLN A 563 31.45 18.65 -25.06
CA GLN A 563 30.94 18.54 -23.71
C GLN A 563 31.17 17.12 -23.18
N THR A 564 31.82 17.07 -22.03
CA THR A 564 32.15 15.84 -21.31
C THR A 564 31.77 16.00 -19.85
N PHE A 565 31.60 14.88 -19.15
CA PHE A 565 31.27 14.87 -17.73
C PHE A 565 31.89 13.67 -17.02
N GLU A 566 31.96 13.75 -15.70
CA GLU A 566 32.54 12.69 -14.87
C GLU A 566 31.52 11.61 -14.52
N ALA A 567 31.73 10.39 -15.01
CA ALA A 567 30.89 9.23 -14.71
C ALA A 567 31.69 8.11 -14.03
N PHE A 568 30.98 7.21 -13.37
CA PHE A 568 31.55 5.99 -12.81
C PHE A 568 31.49 4.87 -13.84
N ARG A 569 32.60 4.15 -14.02
CA ARG A 569 32.61 2.94 -14.84
C ARG A 569 31.82 1.84 -14.14
N THR A 570 30.92 1.18 -14.86
CA THR A 570 30.17 0.01 -14.39
C THR A 570 30.38 -1.17 -15.35
N PRO A 571 30.02 -2.41 -14.94
CA PRO A 571 30.06 -3.56 -15.85
C PRO A 571 29.20 -3.36 -17.09
N ASP A 572 28.10 -2.62 -16.95
CA ASP A 572 27.06 -2.42 -17.98
C ASP A 572 27.18 -1.06 -18.70
N GLY A 573 28.28 -0.32 -18.51
CA GLY A 573 28.53 0.99 -19.13
C GLY A 573 29.02 2.05 -18.15
N TYR A 574 28.24 3.12 -18.01
CA TYR A 574 28.56 4.26 -17.14
C TYR A 574 27.37 4.69 -16.30
N ALA A 575 27.65 5.14 -15.08
CA ALA A 575 26.66 5.67 -14.15
C ALA A 575 27.02 7.09 -13.70
N THR A 576 26.04 8.00 -13.68
CA THR A 576 26.24 9.39 -13.22
C THR A 576 26.18 9.52 -11.69
N ASP A 577 25.91 8.45 -10.97
CA ASP A 577 25.81 8.41 -9.52
C ASP A 577 25.96 6.96 -9.01
N GLN A 578 26.16 6.79 -7.71
CA GLN A 578 26.16 5.48 -7.05
C GLN A 578 25.29 5.52 -5.80
N VAL A 579 24.21 4.73 -5.81
CA VAL A 579 23.17 4.71 -4.80
C VAL A 579 23.02 3.31 -4.23
N GLY A 580 22.86 3.21 -2.91
CA GLY A 580 22.36 2.01 -2.25
C GLY A 580 20.82 2.01 -2.26
N LEU A 581 20.20 1.00 -2.85
CA LEU A 581 18.74 0.92 -2.97
C LEU A 581 18.18 -0.14 -2.04
N ILE A 582 17.17 0.24 -1.26
CA ILE A 582 16.26 -0.68 -0.56
C ILE A 582 14.93 -0.63 -1.28
N LEU A 583 14.54 -1.73 -1.90
CA LEU A 583 13.33 -1.85 -2.69
C LEU A 583 12.31 -2.70 -1.92
N PRO A 584 11.30 -2.10 -1.28
CA PRO A 584 10.22 -2.87 -0.68
C PRO A 584 9.43 -3.62 -1.75
N THR A 585 8.92 -4.81 -1.45
CA THR A 585 8.00 -5.57 -2.35
C THR A 585 6.53 -5.37 -1.99
N SER A 586 6.25 -4.52 -0.99
CA SER A 586 4.91 -4.21 -0.52
C SER A 586 4.85 -2.89 0.24
N LEU A 587 3.66 -2.30 0.28
CA LEU A 587 3.36 -1.09 1.06
C LEU A 587 3.74 -1.24 2.55
N CYS A 588 3.45 -2.40 3.15
CA CYS A 588 3.78 -2.71 4.54
C CYS A 588 5.30 -2.67 4.84
N ALA A 589 6.15 -2.98 3.85
CA ALA A 589 7.61 -2.92 3.99
C ALA A 589 8.19 -1.52 3.72
N GLY A 590 7.42 -0.62 3.11
CA GLY A 590 7.90 0.66 2.61
C GLY A 590 8.53 1.56 3.66
N GLN A 591 7.84 1.82 4.77
CA GLN A 591 8.39 2.70 5.79
C GLN A 591 9.63 2.10 6.48
N ILE A 592 9.75 0.78 6.59
CA ILE A 592 10.97 0.13 7.13
C ILE A 592 12.15 0.37 6.18
N ALA A 593 11.92 0.23 4.86
CA ALA A 593 12.93 0.53 3.85
C ALA A 593 13.42 1.99 3.96
N ARG A 594 12.49 2.94 4.17
CA ARG A 594 12.82 4.35 4.41
C ARG A 594 13.63 4.54 5.69
N MET A 595 13.17 4.02 6.82
CA MET A 595 13.86 4.13 8.11
C MET A 595 15.29 3.57 8.05
N THR A 596 15.47 2.44 7.36
CA THR A 596 16.80 1.82 7.18
C THR A 596 17.68 2.70 6.29
N ALA A 597 17.17 3.22 5.19
CA ALA A 597 17.91 4.13 4.32
C ALA A 597 18.34 5.40 5.08
N ASP A 598 17.47 5.97 5.91
CA ASP A 598 17.77 7.13 6.75
C ASP A 598 18.88 6.82 7.76
N ARG A 599 18.82 5.68 8.46
CA ARG A 599 19.90 5.21 9.37
C ARG A 599 21.24 5.07 8.64
N LEU A 600 21.25 4.45 7.46
CA LEU A 600 22.45 4.26 6.66
C LEU A 600 23.05 5.60 6.17
N ASN A 601 22.19 6.54 5.76
CA ASN A 601 22.59 7.88 5.35
C ASN A 601 23.19 8.69 6.52
N GLN A 602 22.59 8.60 7.71
CA GLN A 602 23.09 9.25 8.92
C GLN A 602 24.47 8.69 9.32
N LYS A 603 24.68 7.38 9.20
CA LYS A 603 25.98 6.73 9.42
C LYS A 603 27.04 7.11 8.37
N GLY A 604 26.63 7.63 7.21
CA GLY A 604 27.52 7.96 6.11
C GLY A 604 28.22 6.74 5.50
N LEU A 605 27.59 5.56 5.57
CA LEU A 605 28.15 4.30 5.06
C LEU A 605 28.44 4.40 3.55
N GLY A 606 29.58 3.90 3.09
CA GLY A 606 29.92 3.86 1.67
C GLY A 606 30.44 5.17 1.06
N ARG A 607 30.52 6.28 1.82
CA ARG A 607 31.02 7.57 1.30
C ARG A 607 32.45 7.49 0.74
N GLU A 608 33.31 6.72 1.40
CA GLU A 608 34.70 6.48 0.94
C GLU A 608 34.74 5.69 -0.38
N GLN A 609 33.74 4.85 -0.63
CA GLN A 609 33.55 4.07 -1.86
C GLN A 609 32.75 4.86 -2.92
N HIS A 610 32.51 6.15 -2.71
CA HIS A 610 31.75 7.04 -3.59
C HIS A 610 30.25 6.74 -3.70
N LEU A 611 29.65 6.01 -2.76
CA LEU A 611 28.19 6.02 -2.64
C LEU A 611 27.71 7.40 -2.19
N SER A 612 26.77 7.98 -2.93
CA SER A 612 26.22 9.29 -2.62
C SER A 612 25.17 9.24 -1.52
N ARG A 613 24.35 8.19 -1.49
CA ARG A 613 23.23 8.00 -0.55
C ARG A 613 22.63 6.60 -0.61
N PHE A 614 21.76 6.33 0.36
CA PHE A 614 20.79 5.24 0.36
C PHE A 614 19.38 5.76 0.09
N VAL A 615 18.57 4.98 -0.63
CA VAL A 615 17.18 5.32 -0.95
C VAL A 615 16.28 4.13 -0.68
N GLY A 616 15.18 4.36 0.04
CA GLY A 616 14.04 3.44 0.11
C GLY A 616 12.92 3.90 -0.83
N LEU A 617 12.56 3.10 -1.84
CA LEU A 617 11.49 3.45 -2.78
C LEU A 617 10.12 2.97 -2.27
N VAL A 618 9.50 3.76 -1.41
CA VAL A 618 8.20 3.47 -0.79
C VAL A 618 7.07 3.59 -1.80
N HIS A 619 6.28 2.53 -2.01
CA HIS A 619 5.14 2.52 -2.92
C HIS A 619 3.95 1.76 -2.34
N THR A 620 2.81 1.81 -3.03
CA THR A 620 1.52 1.25 -2.60
C THR A 620 1.15 -0.07 -3.27
N GLU A 621 1.94 -0.54 -4.22
CA GLU A 621 1.76 -1.85 -4.86
C GLU A 621 2.29 -3.03 -4.02
N GLY A 622 2.00 -4.25 -4.51
CA GLY A 622 2.48 -5.51 -3.96
C GLY A 622 1.55 -6.17 -2.94
N CYS A 623 0.68 -5.41 -2.29
CA CYS A 623 -0.34 -5.90 -1.34
C CYS A 623 -1.75 -5.64 -1.86
N GLY A 624 -2.62 -6.65 -1.81
CA GLY A 624 -4.04 -6.54 -2.16
C GLY A 624 -4.29 -5.87 -3.51
N ALA A 625 -3.56 -6.28 -4.54
CA ALA A 625 -3.65 -5.75 -5.91
C ALA A 625 -4.11 -6.85 -6.87
N SER A 626 -4.77 -6.47 -7.98
CA SER A 626 -5.11 -7.42 -9.03
C SER A 626 -3.88 -8.04 -9.70
N GLY A 627 -4.01 -9.31 -10.10
CA GLY A 627 -3.02 -9.99 -10.91
C GLY A 627 -3.00 -9.50 -12.37
N GLY A 628 -2.29 -10.22 -13.24
CA GLY A 628 -2.28 -9.95 -14.68
C GLY A 628 -1.51 -8.68 -15.05
N ALA A 629 -2.07 -7.84 -15.93
CA ALA A 629 -1.37 -6.70 -16.52
C ALA A 629 -0.87 -5.68 -15.48
N SER A 630 -1.63 -5.42 -14.41
CA SER A 630 -1.22 -4.50 -13.35
C SER A 630 -0.01 -5.03 -12.57
N GLN A 631 -0.02 -6.33 -12.24
CA GLN A 631 1.11 -7.00 -11.61
C GLN A 631 2.36 -6.97 -12.50
N GLU A 632 2.23 -7.25 -13.80
CA GLU A 632 3.34 -7.21 -14.75
C GLU A 632 3.95 -5.81 -14.91
N LEU A 633 3.10 -4.77 -14.95
CA LEU A 633 3.54 -3.38 -14.96
C LEU A 633 4.37 -3.07 -13.71
N TYR A 634 3.81 -3.35 -12.53
CA TYR A 634 4.47 -3.12 -11.25
C TYR A 634 5.83 -3.84 -11.16
N ILE A 635 5.88 -5.12 -11.54
CA ILE A 635 7.10 -5.93 -11.50
C ILE A 635 8.15 -5.37 -12.46
N ARG A 636 7.76 -4.99 -13.68
CA ARG A 636 8.67 -4.35 -14.64
C ARG A 636 9.25 -3.06 -14.08
N THR A 637 8.43 -2.21 -13.44
CA THR A 637 8.89 -0.98 -12.80
C THR A 637 9.91 -1.26 -11.68
N LEU A 638 9.62 -2.21 -10.79
CA LEU A 638 10.55 -2.57 -9.71
C LEU A 638 11.89 -3.09 -10.25
N LEU A 639 11.86 -3.99 -11.23
CA LEU A 639 13.06 -4.55 -11.83
C LEU A 639 13.85 -3.48 -12.59
N GLY A 640 13.16 -2.52 -13.22
CA GLY A 640 13.76 -1.33 -13.82
C GLY A 640 14.59 -0.52 -12.82
N TYR A 641 14.09 -0.31 -11.59
CA TYR A 641 14.86 0.34 -10.52
C TYR A 641 15.95 -0.53 -9.92
N LEU A 642 15.67 -1.80 -9.66
CA LEU A 642 16.64 -2.72 -9.06
C LEU A 642 17.91 -2.83 -9.89
N THR A 643 17.77 -2.75 -11.20
CA THR A 643 18.89 -2.84 -12.15
C THR A 643 19.39 -1.47 -12.59
N HIS A 644 18.88 -0.36 -12.04
CA HIS A 644 19.13 1.03 -12.52
C HIS A 644 20.63 1.32 -12.58
N PRO A 645 21.16 2.00 -13.63
CA PRO A 645 22.61 2.28 -13.71
C PRO A 645 23.15 3.01 -12.48
N LEU A 646 22.33 3.85 -11.83
CA LEU A 646 22.68 4.54 -10.59
C LEU A 646 22.72 3.63 -9.35
N VAL A 647 22.12 2.44 -9.40
CA VAL A 647 22.07 1.51 -8.26
C VAL A 647 23.32 0.66 -8.26
N LYS A 648 24.18 0.90 -7.26
CA LYS A 648 25.42 0.14 -7.07
C LYS A 648 25.15 -1.14 -6.26
N HIS A 649 24.35 -1.02 -5.20
CA HIS A 649 23.94 -2.13 -4.35
C HIS A 649 22.42 -2.08 -4.17
N GLY A 650 21.72 -3.17 -4.50
CA GLY A 650 20.27 -3.26 -4.39
C GLY A 650 19.86 -4.38 -3.43
N LEU A 651 18.95 -4.10 -2.52
CA LEU A 651 18.37 -5.06 -1.59
C LEU A 651 16.85 -5.03 -1.69
N LEU A 652 16.22 -6.20 -1.70
CA LEU A 652 14.77 -6.35 -1.60
C LEU A 652 14.34 -6.60 -0.17
N LEU A 653 13.27 -5.92 0.23
CA LEU A 653 12.64 -6.06 1.54
C LEU A 653 11.19 -6.49 1.36
N GLU A 654 10.88 -7.73 1.74
CA GLU A 654 9.50 -8.19 1.84
C GLU A 654 8.95 -8.00 3.26
N HIS A 655 7.62 -7.92 3.35
CA HIS A 655 6.96 -8.12 4.63
C HIS A 655 6.77 -9.61 4.89
N GLY A 656 6.18 -10.33 3.93
CA GLY A 656 6.00 -11.80 3.89
C GLY A 656 4.55 -12.26 3.64
N CYS A 657 3.58 -11.33 3.53
CA CYS A 657 2.17 -11.62 3.25
C CYS A 657 1.68 -11.18 1.86
N GLU A 658 2.50 -10.45 1.13
CA GLU A 658 2.23 -9.97 -0.22
C GLU A 658 2.14 -11.08 -1.27
N GLN A 659 1.51 -10.75 -2.40
CA GLN A 659 1.48 -11.61 -3.58
C GLN A 659 2.86 -11.74 -4.24
N THR A 660 3.72 -10.72 -4.10
CA THR A 660 5.01 -10.59 -4.81
C THR A 660 6.21 -10.72 -3.86
N HIS A 661 6.21 -11.78 -3.06
CA HIS A 661 7.29 -12.09 -2.12
C HIS A 661 8.66 -12.31 -2.81
N ASN A 662 9.74 -12.31 -2.02
CA ASN A 662 11.12 -12.41 -2.48
C ASN A 662 11.37 -13.58 -3.45
N ASP A 663 10.82 -14.77 -3.18
CA ASP A 663 11.00 -15.92 -4.09
C ASP A 663 10.37 -15.68 -5.48
N TYR A 664 9.24 -14.96 -5.55
CA TYR A 664 8.59 -14.61 -6.81
C TYR A 664 9.48 -13.64 -7.59
N ILE A 665 9.99 -12.59 -6.94
CA ILE A 665 10.92 -11.64 -7.57
C ILE A 665 12.20 -12.35 -8.04
N ARG A 666 12.75 -13.27 -7.24
CA ARG A 666 13.92 -14.07 -7.61
C ARG A 666 13.70 -14.82 -8.92
N GLN A 667 12.56 -15.50 -9.05
CA GLN A 667 12.21 -16.21 -10.28
C GLN A 667 12.08 -15.26 -11.48
N ARG A 668 11.51 -14.07 -11.29
CA ARG A 668 11.41 -13.04 -12.36
C ARG A 668 12.79 -12.53 -12.79
N ILE A 669 13.70 -12.31 -11.84
CA ILE A 669 15.09 -11.93 -12.10
C ILE A 669 15.80 -13.02 -12.93
N GLU A 670 15.64 -14.29 -12.56
CA GLU A 670 16.21 -15.43 -13.29
C GLU A 670 15.64 -15.54 -14.72
N GLN A 671 14.33 -15.33 -14.90
CA GLN A 671 13.68 -15.32 -16.21
C GLN A 671 14.19 -14.20 -17.14
N MET A 672 14.67 -13.09 -16.56
CA MET A 672 15.33 -12.01 -17.30
C MET A 672 16.82 -12.29 -17.59
N GLY A 673 17.35 -13.45 -17.20
CA GLY A 673 18.76 -13.80 -17.38
C GLY A 673 19.71 -13.10 -16.40
N LEU A 674 19.19 -12.54 -15.30
CA LEU A 674 19.98 -11.85 -14.29
C LEU A 674 20.33 -12.79 -13.13
N ASN A 675 21.50 -12.60 -12.51
CA ASN A 675 21.91 -13.39 -11.34
C ASN A 675 21.31 -12.82 -10.04
N PRO A 676 20.44 -13.55 -9.32
CA PRO A 676 19.81 -13.06 -8.10
C PRO A 676 20.76 -12.91 -6.91
N GLN A 677 21.94 -13.54 -6.95
CA GLN A 677 22.97 -13.40 -5.91
C GLN A 677 23.59 -12.01 -5.89
N ARG A 678 23.36 -11.17 -6.91
CA ARG A 678 23.78 -9.76 -6.95
C ARG A 678 23.00 -8.87 -5.97
N PHE A 679 21.90 -9.37 -5.40
CA PHE A 679 20.98 -8.57 -4.59
C PHE A 679 20.87 -9.10 -3.16
N GLY A 680 20.58 -8.19 -2.25
CA GLY A 680 20.24 -8.50 -0.86
C GLY A 680 18.79 -8.93 -0.73
N TRP A 681 18.51 -9.77 0.27
CA TRP A 681 17.17 -10.30 0.53
C TRP A 681 16.86 -10.25 2.03
N ALA A 682 15.84 -9.48 2.39
CA ALA A 682 15.38 -9.31 3.77
C ALA A 682 13.86 -9.52 3.87
N SER A 683 13.39 -9.97 5.03
CA SER A 683 12.00 -10.31 5.29
C SER A 683 11.63 -9.97 6.72
N VAL A 684 10.71 -9.02 6.92
CA VAL A 684 10.29 -8.58 8.26
C VAL A 684 9.79 -9.76 9.09
N GLN A 685 8.96 -10.61 8.49
CA GLN A 685 8.32 -11.72 9.18
C GLN A 685 9.25 -12.91 9.43
N LEU A 686 10.22 -13.16 8.55
CA LEU A 686 11.14 -14.29 8.69
C LEU A 686 12.37 -13.94 9.52
N ASP A 687 12.82 -12.69 9.48
CA ASP A 687 14.03 -12.23 10.19
C ASP A 687 13.76 -11.76 11.63
N GLY A 688 12.48 -11.78 12.05
CA GLY A 688 12.10 -11.61 13.46
C GLY A 688 11.83 -10.17 13.89
N GLY A 689 11.09 -9.42 13.08
CA GLY A 689 10.60 -8.09 13.43
C GLY A 689 11.49 -6.95 12.95
N LEU A 690 11.15 -5.73 13.36
CA LEU A 690 11.64 -4.49 12.75
C LEU A 690 13.14 -4.28 12.99
N GLU A 691 13.59 -4.30 14.24
CA GLU A 691 14.98 -4.01 14.57
C GLU A 691 15.94 -5.08 14.01
N ARG A 692 15.53 -6.36 14.03
CA ARG A 692 16.37 -7.44 13.49
C ARG A 692 16.53 -7.36 11.99
N VAL A 693 15.44 -7.10 11.25
CA VAL A 693 15.52 -6.97 9.79
C VAL A 693 16.31 -5.72 9.38
N MET A 694 16.17 -4.61 10.11
CA MET A 694 16.98 -3.41 9.88
C MET A 694 18.46 -3.68 10.07
N HIS A 695 18.87 -4.33 11.18
CA HIS A 695 20.27 -4.72 11.38
C HIS A 695 20.79 -5.66 10.29
N LYS A 696 20.00 -6.67 9.89
CA LYS A 696 20.37 -7.57 8.79
C LYS A 696 20.64 -6.83 7.48
N MET A 697 19.81 -5.84 7.14
CA MET A 697 20.02 -5.02 5.94
C MET A 697 21.27 -4.16 6.07
N GLU A 698 21.50 -3.55 7.23
CA GLU A 698 22.70 -2.75 7.51
C GLU A 698 23.99 -3.58 7.41
N ASP A 699 23.99 -4.79 7.97
CA ASP A 699 25.11 -5.73 7.90
C ASP A 699 25.38 -6.14 6.44
N TRP A 700 24.32 -6.41 5.67
CA TRP A 700 24.45 -6.75 4.25
C TRP A 700 25.09 -5.61 3.45
N PHE A 701 24.60 -4.38 3.59
CA PHE A 701 25.22 -3.23 2.90
C PHE A 701 26.66 -3.02 3.34
N THR A 702 26.95 -3.17 4.63
CA THR A 702 28.32 -3.05 5.16
C THR A 702 29.26 -4.07 4.52
N ALA A 703 28.83 -5.32 4.42
CA ALA A 703 29.60 -6.39 3.79
C ALA A 703 29.82 -6.14 2.28
N GLU A 704 28.77 -5.79 1.55
CA GLU A 704 28.83 -5.54 0.10
C GLU A 704 29.70 -4.33 -0.25
N ILE A 705 29.59 -3.25 0.51
CA ILE A 705 30.40 -2.04 0.33
C ILE A 705 31.87 -2.32 0.67
N SER A 706 32.14 -3.13 1.69
CA SER A 706 33.51 -3.50 2.06
C SER A 706 34.16 -4.44 1.03
N ALA A 707 33.37 -5.32 0.41
CA ALA A 707 33.81 -6.19 -0.68
C ALA A 707 33.99 -5.42 -1.99
N ALA A 708 33.24 -4.33 -2.19
CA ALA A 708 33.36 -3.47 -3.34
C ALA A 708 34.60 -2.55 -3.24
N GLY A 709 35.42 -2.55 -4.28
CA GLY A 709 36.48 -1.55 -4.42
C GLY A 709 35.92 -0.15 -4.71
N VAL A 710 36.78 0.86 -4.63
CA VAL A 710 36.44 2.23 -5.03
C VAL A 710 36.21 2.28 -6.55
N ALA A 711 35.05 2.78 -6.98
CA ALA A 711 34.72 2.87 -8.39
C ALA A 711 35.59 3.91 -9.11
N SER A 712 36.11 3.55 -10.29
CA SER A 712 36.85 4.49 -11.13
C SER A 712 35.93 5.54 -11.71
N ARG A 713 36.39 6.80 -11.71
CA ARG A 713 35.76 7.90 -12.42
C ARG A 713 36.46 8.09 -13.75
N GLU A 714 35.67 8.30 -14.79
CA GLU A 714 36.12 8.52 -16.16
C GLU A 714 35.38 9.71 -16.75
N THR A 715 36.12 10.54 -17.48
CA THR A 715 35.55 11.62 -18.29
C THR A 715 34.93 10.99 -19.55
N VAL A 716 33.62 11.14 -19.71
CA VAL A 716 32.85 10.54 -20.82
C VAL A 716 32.10 11.61 -21.61
N GLY A 717 31.72 11.30 -22.85
CA GLY A 717 30.89 12.17 -23.67
C GLY A 717 29.40 11.93 -23.47
N LEU A 718 28.59 12.61 -24.31
CA LEU A 718 27.13 12.55 -24.26
C LEU A 718 26.55 11.17 -24.62
N GLU A 719 27.33 10.26 -25.19
CA GLU A 719 26.95 8.86 -25.41
C GLU A 719 26.57 8.12 -24.12
N ALA A 720 27.09 8.57 -22.97
CA ALA A 720 26.80 8.00 -21.66
C ALA A 720 25.57 8.63 -20.99
N LEU A 721 24.98 9.69 -21.58
CA LEU A 721 23.90 10.47 -20.97
C LEU A 721 22.53 9.91 -21.30
N ARG A 722 21.71 9.66 -20.28
CA ARG A 722 20.31 9.21 -20.41
C ARG A 722 19.37 10.25 -19.77
N LEU A 723 18.53 10.91 -20.56
CA LEU A 723 17.61 11.96 -20.09
C LEU A 723 16.14 11.53 -20.19
N GLY A 724 15.36 11.80 -19.14
CA GLY A 724 13.91 11.85 -19.23
C GLY A 724 13.45 13.30 -19.38
N LEU A 725 12.67 13.63 -20.41
CA LEU A 725 12.12 14.98 -20.61
C LEU A 725 10.61 14.98 -20.44
N VAL A 726 10.08 15.94 -19.69
CA VAL A 726 8.63 16.10 -19.51
C VAL A 726 8.26 17.57 -19.32
N SER A 727 7.03 17.92 -19.71
CA SER A 727 6.42 19.21 -19.41
C SER A 727 5.25 19.01 -18.46
N ALA A 728 5.26 19.75 -17.36
CA ALA A 728 4.16 19.84 -16.41
C ALA A 728 3.39 21.15 -16.64
N GLY A 729 2.17 21.01 -17.15
CA GLY A 729 1.37 22.13 -17.64
C GLY A 729 1.73 22.51 -19.08
N SER A 730 1.23 23.67 -19.50
CA SER A 730 1.48 24.20 -20.84
C SER A 730 2.94 24.65 -21.01
N ILE A 731 3.49 24.44 -22.21
CA ILE A 731 4.86 24.83 -22.56
C ILE A 731 4.85 25.83 -23.72
N ALA A 732 5.63 26.90 -23.57
CA ALA A 732 5.82 27.89 -24.62
C ALA A 732 6.49 27.26 -25.86
N ALA A 733 6.09 27.72 -27.05
CA ALA A 733 6.59 27.16 -28.32
C ALA A 733 8.12 27.16 -28.43
N ASP A 734 8.79 28.22 -27.96
CA ASP A 734 10.25 28.31 -27.98
C ASP A 734 10.94 27.35 -27.01
N ALA A 735 10.36 27.14 -25.83
CA ALA A 735 10.87 26.17 -24.86
C ALA A 735 10.69 24.74 -25.40
N ALA A 736 9.55 24.46 -26.02
CA ALA A 736 9.28 23.20 -26.72
C ALA A 736 10.29 22.97 -27.85
N ARG A 737 10.55 23.96 -28.71
CA ARG A 737 11.57 23.86 -29.76
C ARG A 737 12.96 23.58 -29.18
N SER A 738 13.29 24.22 -28.07
CA SER A 738 14.59 24.08 -27.41
C SER A 738 14.80 22.67 -26.85
N LEU A 739 13.78 22.10 -26.21
CA LEU A 739 13.82 20.71 -25.74
C LEU A 739 13.90 19.72 -26.91
N ALA A 740 13.22 19.98 -28.03
CA ALA A 740 13.34 19.12 -29.22
C ALA A 740 14.76 19.15 -29.82
N ARG A 741 15.40 20.33 -29.84
CA ARG A 741 16.80 20.48 -30.26
C ARG A 741 17.76 19.76 -29.31
N LEU A 742 17.54 19.88 -27.99
CA LEU A 742 18.29 19.12 -26.99
C LEU A 742 18.17 17.61 -27.21
N THR A 743 16.95 17.12 -27.48
CA THR A 743 16.71 15.71 -27.82
C THR A 743 17.57 15.27 -29.00
N ARG A 744 17.54 16.01 -30.11
CA ARG A 744 18.35 15.70 -31.30
C ARG A 744 19.85 15.73 -30.99
N LEU A 745 20.31 16.69 -30.20
CA LEU A 745 21.71 16.84 -29.84
C LEU A 745 22.23 15.63 -29.05
N VAL A 746 21.50 15.20 -28.02
CA VAL A 746 21.88 14.05 -27.18
C VAL A 746 21.85 12.75 -28.00
N VAL A 747 20.78 12.52 -28.76
CA VAL A 747 20.62 11.30 -29.56
C VAL A 747 21.65 11.22 -30.70
N ALA A 748 21.98 12.34 -31.35
CA ALA A 748 23.02 12.38 -32.39
C ALA A 748 24.42 12.03 -31.86
N ARG A 749 24.63 12.04 -30.54
CA ARG A 749 25.88 11.65 -29.87
C ARG A 749 25.80 10.24 -29.27
N GLY A 750 24.75 9.48 -29.54
CA GLY A 750 24.56 8.13 -29.01
C GLY A 750 24.00 8.08 -27.59
N GLY A 751 23.58 9.23 -27.04
CA GLY A 751 22.87 9.29 -25.77
C GLY A 751 21.41 8.83 -25.91
N THR A 752 20.71 8.73 -24.79
CA THR A 752 19.31 8.29 -24.74
C THR A 752 18.40 9.41 -24.24
N VAL A 753 17.26 9.57 -24.90
CA VAL A 753 16.21 10.50 -24.46
C VAL A 753 14.87 9.77 -24.43
N VAL A 754 14.21 9.79 -23.27
CA VAL A 754 12.91 9.17 -23.04
C VAL A 754 11.89 10.28 -22.75
N VAL A 755 10.74 10.24 -23.43
CA VAL A 755 9.61 11.14 -23.15
C VAL A 755 8.34 10.33 -22.89
N PRO A 756 7.42 10.79 -22.03
CA PRO A 756 6.16 10.11 -21.79
C PRO A 756 5.15 10.40 -22.92
N GLU A 757 4.43 9.37 -23.37
CA GLU A 757 3.43 9.41 -24.45
C GLU A 757 2.40 10.54 -24.29
N GLN A 758 1.81 10.65 -23.10
CA GLN A 758 0.78 11.64 -22.78
C GLN A 758 1.35 12.94 -22.19
N GLY A 759 2.65 13.19 -22.35
CA GLY A 759 3.31 14.39 -21.84
C GLY A 759 3.04 15.65 -22.66
N GLY A 760 3.05 16.82 -22.01
CA GLY A 760 2.81 18.10 -22.67
C GLY A 760 3.78 18.45 -23.81
N LEU A 761 4.92 17.74 -23.91
CA LEU A 761 5.88 17.87 -25.01
C LEU A 761 5.36 17.27 -26.31
N LEU A 762 4.92 16.01 -26.31
CA LEU A 762 4.45 15.33 -27.52
C LEU A 762 3.16 15.95 -28.07
N THR A 763 2.31 16.50 -27.20
CA THR A 763 1.11 17.23 -27.61
C THR A 763 1.42 18.59 -28.23
N ASN A 764 2.61 19.16 -27.98
CA ASN A 764 3.00 20.46 -28.50
C ASN A 764 3.48 20.36 -29.95
N ALA A 765 2.84 21.11 -30.87
CA ALA A 765 3.18 21.08 -32.29
C ALA A 765 4.63 21.50 -32.58
N SER A 766 5.16 22.48 -31.84
CA SER A 766 6.53 22.97 -32.06
C SER A 766 7.62 22.01 -31.59
N TYR A 767 7.32 21.12 -30.63
CA TYR A 767 8.21 20.01 -30.27
C TYR A 767 8.25 18.97 -31.40
N ARG A 768 7.06 18.57 -31.89
CA ARG A 768 6.91 17.58 -32.97
C ARG A 768 7.49 18.04 -34.31
N GLU A 769 7.34 19.31 -34.67
CA GLU A 769 7.87 19.87 -35.93
C GLU A 769 9.38 19.66 -36.11
N ILE A 770 10.14 19.62 -35.01
CA ILE A 770 11.59 19.41 -35.03
C ILE A 770 11.97 17.93 -35.01
N LEU A 771 11.06 17.06 -34.54
CA LEU A 771 11.19 15.61 -34.61
C LEU A 771 10.70 15.12 -36.00
N PRO A 772 11.16 13.97 -36.52
CA PRO A 772 10.75 13.50 -37.85
C PRO A 772 9.27 13.11 -37.96
N ASP A 773 8.74 13.10 -39.18
CA ASP A 773 7.30 12.89 -39.48
C ASP A 773 6.72 11.54 -38.99
N ASP A 774 7.55 10.50 -38.80
CA ASP A 774 7.12 9.17 -38.34
C ASP A 774 7.19 9.00 -36.80
N SER A 775 7.41 10.08 -36.04
CA SER A 775 7.14 10.09 -34.59
C SER A 775 5.62 10.15 -34.36
N SER A 776 4.91 9.10 -34.78
CA SER A 776 3.45 8.95 -34.77
C SER A 776 2.80 9.07 -33.39
N GLY A 777 3.61 9.19 -32.33
CA GLY A 777 3.17 9.15 -30.94
C GLY A 777 3.13 7.75 -30.36
N THR A 778 3.36 6.71 -31.18
CA THR A 778 3.35 5.31 -30.75
C THR A 778 4.48 5.05 -29.74
N PRO A 779 4.19 4.49 -28.56
CA PRO A 779 5.21 4.14 -27.59
C PRO A 779 6.20 3.11 -28.13
N SER A 780 7.50 3.38 -27.93
CA SER A 780 8.59 2.41 -28.14
C SER A 780 8.94 1.64 -26.86
N LEU A 781 8.44 2.08 -25.71
CA LEU A 781 8.67 1.47 -24.41
C LEU A 781 7.34 1.33 -23.67
N SER A 782 7.08 0.17 -23.07
CA SER A 782 6.10 0.06 -22.00
C SER A 782 6.52 0.92 -20.80
N TYR A 783 5.56 1.24 -19.94
CA TYR A 783 5.83 1.95 -18.68
C TYR A 783 6.94 1.27 -17.86
N GLY A 784 8.02 1.99 -17.56
CA GLY A 784 9.19 1.52 -16.82
C GLY A 784 10.08 0.50 -17.55
N GLN A 785 9.84 0.24 -18.84
CA GLN A 785 10.71 -0.62 -19.65
C GLN A 785 12.04 0.10 -19.94
N ARG A 786 13.12 -0.67 -19.93
CA ARG A 786 14.43 -0.17 -20.33
C ARG A 786 14.57 -0.11 -21.84
N PRO A 787 15.18 0.95 -22.38
CA PRO A 787 15.65 0.96 -23.76
C PRO A 787 16.55 -0.23 -24.05
N ALA A 788 16.29 -0.95 -25.15
CA ALA A 788 17.17 -2.01 -25.63
C ALA A 788 18.43 -1.45 -26.31
N THR A 789 18.31 -0.25 -26.87
CA THR A 789 19.37 0.48 -27.57
C THR A 789 19.34 1.95 -27.16
N PRO A 790 20.47 2.67 -27.18
CA PRO A 790 20.44 4.12 -27.06
C PRO A 790 19.64 4.77 -28.19
N GLY A 791 18.97 5.89 -27.91
CA GLY A 791 18.18 6.60 -28.91
C GLY A 791 17.07 7.45 -28.31
N PHE A 792 16.12 7.84 -29.17
CA PHE A 792 14.89 8.50 -28.74
C PHE A 792 13.80 7.48 -28.49
N HIS A 793 13.12 7.59 -27.36
CA HIS A 793 12.05 6.68 -26.98
C HIS A 793 10.84 7.43 -26.45
N ILE A 794 9.66 6.88 -26.75
CA ILE A 794 8.39 7.26 -26.15
C ILE A 794 7.99 6.15 -25.19
N MET A 795 7.74 6.50 -23.93
CA MET A 795 7.26 5.59 -22.90
C MET A 795 5.74 5.69 -22.76
N GLU A 796 5.07 4.55 -22.86
CA GLU A 796 3.64 4.39 -22.64
C GLU A 796 3.22 4.90 -21.25
N MET A 797 2.06 5.56 -21.18
CA MET A 797 1.50 6.09 -19.93
C MET A 797 0.04 5.73 -19.76
N ALA A 798 -0.29 5.12 -18.62
CA ALA A 798 -1.68 4.85 -18.20
C ALA A 798 -2.29 5.98 -17.34
N SER A 799 -1.54 7.05 -17.11
CA SER A 799 -1.89 8.10 -16.16
C SER A 799 -1.26 9.43 -16.57
N THR A 800 -1.93 10.52 -16.21
CA THR A 800 -1.42 11.89 -16.35
C THR A 800 -0.84 12.42 -15.04
N HIS A 801 -0.77 11.59 -13.99
CA HIS A 801 -0.21 11.96 -12.70
C HIS A 801 1.31 12.11 -12.79
N TRP A 802 1.84 13.29 -12.48
CA TRP A 802 3.26 13.59 -12.69
C TRP A 802 4.20 12.71 -11.84
N VAL A 803 3.87 12.33 -10.59
CA VAL A 803 4.71 11.41 -9.80
C VAL A 803 4.82 10.05 -10.50
N GLU A 804 3.69 9.57 -11.05
CA GLU A 804 3.67 8.29 -11.76
C GLU A 804 4.46 8.40 -13.06
N THR A 805 4.38 9.53 -13.76
CA THR A 805 5.21 9.79 -14.95
C THR A 805 6.70 9.77 -14.60
N LEU A 806 7.12 10.50 -13.56
CA LEU A 806 8.51 10.54 -13.12
C LEU A 806 9.00 9.17 -12.65
N THR A 807 8.13 8.37 -12.02
CA THR A 807 8.42 7.00 -11.59
C THR A 807 8.60 6.06 -12.78
N GLY A 808 7.76 6.17 -13.81
CA GLY A 808 7.92 5.39 -15.03
C GLY A 808 9.24 5.73 -15.73
N LEU A 809 9.50 7.03 -15.92
CA LEU A 809 10.72 7.52 -16.55
C LEU A 809 11.96 7.07 -15.76
N GLY A 810 11.95 7.21 -14.43
CA GLY A 810 13.04 6.74 -13.58
C GLY A 810 13.31 5.25 -13.74
N ALA A 811 12.29 4.40 -13.78
CA ALA A 811 12.45 2.96 -13.98
C ALA A 811 13.09 2.58 -15.33
N THR A 812 12.95 3.42 -16.37
CA THR A 812 13.57 3.17 -17.69
C THR A 812 15.10 3.23 -17.67
N GLY A 813 15.72 3.77 -16.60
CA GLY A 813 17.16 3.87 -16.49
C GLY A 813 17.74 5.24 -16.78
N VAL A 814 16.93 6.31 -16.86
CA VAL A 814 17.46 7.67 -17.11
C VAL A 814 18.29 8.20 -15.94
N ASP A 815 19.36 8.92 -16.23
CA ASP A 815 20.22 9.55 -15.23
C ASP A 815 19.55 10.74 -14.54
N ARG A 816 18.79 11.52 -15.31
CA ARG A 816 18.19 12.79 -14.88
C ARG A 816 16.84 13.00 -15.55
N LEU A 817 15.96 13.64 -14.80
CA LEU A 817 14.65 14.10 -15.26
C LEU A 817 14.73 15.62 -15.44
N VAL A 818 14.55 16.11 -16.67
CA VAL A 818 14.46 17.54 -16.96
C VAL A 818 13.00 17.88 -17.18
N VAL A 819 12.48 18.77 -16.34
CA VAL A 819 11.05 19.07 -16.27
C VAL A 819 10.84 20.55 -16.55
N TYR A 820 10.09 20.84 -17.62
CA TYR A 820 9.55 22.19 -17.81
C TYR A 820 8.34 22.37 -16.90
N VAL A 821 8.32 23.43 -16.09
CA VAL A 821 7.19 23.76 -15.21
C VAL A 821 6.55 25.10 -15.58
N GLY A 822 5.21 25.08 -15.70
CA GLY A 822 4.42 26.27 -16.04
C GLY A 822 3.35 26.66 -15.02
N GLU A 823 2.95 25.78 -14.09
CA GLU A 823 1.83 26.05 -13.16
C GLU A 823 2.27 26.12 -11.70
N HIS A 824 2.93 25.06 -11.21
CA HIS A 824 3.58 25.03 -9.91
C HIS A 824 4.86 24.17 -9.96
N PRO A 825 5.78 24.32 -9.00
CA PRO A 825 6.92 23.42 -8.86
C PRO A 825 6.46 22.00 -8.53
N LEU A 826 7.21 21.00 -8.99
CA LEU A 826 6.90 19.59 -8.77
C LEU A 826 7.87 18.99 -7.75
N PRO A 827 7.38 18.12 -6.85
CA PRO A 827 8.25 17.26 -6.05
C PRO A 827 9.25 16.49 -6.92
N SER A 828 10.46 16.37 -6.40
CA SER A 828 11.56 15.68 -7.04
C SER A 828 11.44 14.16 -6.84
N HIS A 829 12.18 13.38 -7.62
CA HIS A 829 12.18 11.93 -7.50
C HIS A 829 13.34 11.46 -6.59
N PRO A 830 13.13 10.51 -5.66
CA PRO A 830 14.13 10.12 -4.63
C PRO A 830 15.44 9.53 -5.20
N LEU A 831 15.34 8.67 -6.22
CA LEU A 831 16.50 8.04 -6.88
C LEU A 831 17.07 8.85 -8.06
N VAL A 832 16.22 9.47 -8.89
CA VAL A 832 16.61 10.26 -10.07
C VAL A 832 16.19 11.72 -9.88
N PRO A 833 17.01 12.58 -9.24
CA PRO A 833 16.60 13.96 -8.94
C PRO A 833 16.10 14.72 -10.18
N VAL A 834 14.99 15.43 -10.01
CA VAL A 834 14.34 16.28 -11.02
C VAL A 834 15.02 17.63 -11.10
N PHE A 835 15.42 18.03 -12.30
CA PHE A 835 15.94 19.35 -12.65
C PHE A 835 14.85 20.18 -13.33
N GLN A 836 14.40 21.25 -12.66
CA GLN A 836 13.27 22.06 -13.10
C GLN A 836 13.70 23.29 -13.86
N ILE A 837 13.10 23.49 -15.03
CA ILE A 837 13.33 24.64 -15.90
C ILE A 837 12.03 25.39 -16.17
N THR A 838 12.13 26.70 -16.40
CA THR A 838 11.00 27.48 -16.90
C THR A 838 11.49 28.61 -17.80
N ALA A 839 10.63 29.08 -18.70
CA ALA A 839 10.83 30.31 -19.47
C ALA A 839 9.86 31.42 -19.03
N ASP A 840 8.98 31.13 -18.06
CA ASP A 840 7.99 32.08 -17.56
C ASP A 840 8.57 32.91 -16.41
N ALA A 841 8.77 34.20 -16.67
CA ALA A 841 9.28 35.14 -15.69
C ALA A 841 8.32 35.37 -14.51
N ALA A 842 7.00 35.31 -14.72
CA ALA A 842 6.02 35.46 -13.65
C ALA A 842 6.02 34.23 -12.73
N PHE A 843 6.16 33.04 -13.31
CA PHE A 843 6.37 31.81 -12.55
C PHE A 843 7.62 31.90 -11.68
N GLN A 844 8.75 32.34 -12.27
CA GLN A 844 10.00 32.52 -11.56
C GLN A 844 9.92 33.56 -10.44
N GLN A 845 9.17 34.63 -10.63
CA GLN A 845 8.97 35.64 -9.57
C GLN A 845 8.29 35.02 -8.35
N ARG A 846 7.40 34.05 -8.55
CA ARG A 846 6.63 33.39 -7.49
C ARG A 846 7.38 32.22 -6.86
N PHE A 847 8.14 31.46 -7.64
CA PHE A 847 8.75 30.18 -7.24
C PHE A 847 10.27 30.09 -7.49
N GLY A 848 10.98 31.20 -7.69
CA GLY A 848 12.36 31.18 -8.15
C GLY A 848 13.38 30.50 -7.23
N GLU A 849 13.06 30.37 -5.94
CA GLU A 849 13.84 29.59 -4.97
C GLU A 849 13.73 28.07 -5.20
N ASP A 850 12.72 27.62 -5.94
CA ASP A 850 12.43 26.20 -6.21
C ASP A 850 12.92 25.76 -7.60
N ILE A 851 13.23 26.72 -8.48
CA ILE A 851 13.56 26.48 -9.90
C ILE A 851 15.05 26.47 -10.15
N ASP A 852 15.53 25.45 -10.87
CA ASP A 852 16.95 25.25 -11.10
C ASP A 852 17.49 26.16 -12.22
N LEU A 853 16.71 26.39 -13.28
CA LEU A 853 17.12 27.23 -14.41
C LEU A 853 15.94 28.05 -14.98
N LEU A 854 16.13 29.37 -15.05
CA LEU A 854 15.28 30.26 -15.85
C LEU A 854 15.93 30.44 -17.24
N LEU A 855 15.20 30.05 -18.28
CA LEU A 855 15.59 30.27 -19.67
C LEU A 855 15.39 31.75 -20.03
N THR A 856 16.47 32.44 -20.38
CA THR A 856 16.48 33.86 -20.75
C THR A 856 17.39 34.13 -21.93
N GLY A 857 17.26 35.32 -22.54
CA GLY A 857 18.08 35.71 -23.67
C GLY A 857 17.63 35.09 -25.00
N ASP A 858 18.58 34.83 -25.90
CA ASP A 858 18.30 34.25 -27.22
C ASP A 858 17.91 32.77 -27.10
N ASN A 859 16.70 32.45 -27.56
CA ASN A 859 16.12 31.10 -27.56
C ASN A 859 16.98 30.10 -28.36
N ALA A 860 17.82 30.55 -29.28
CA ALA A 860 18.77 29.69 -29.99
C ALA A 860 19.81 29.04 -29.06
N LEU A 861 20.13 29.68 -27.93
CA LEU A 861 21.14 29.23 -26.97
C LEU A 861 20.55 28.39 -25.83
N TRP A 862 19.22 28.33 -25.68
CA TRP A 862 18.57 27.58 -24.60
C TRP A 862 18.95 26.09 -24.56
N PRO A 863 19.08 25.35 -25.68
CA PRO A 863 19.51 23.95 -25.62
C PRO A 863 20.87 23.76 -24.95
N GLU A 864 21.84 24.65 -25.22
CA GLU A 864 23.18 24.61 -24.62
C GLU A 864 23.12 24.99 -23.14
N GLN A 865 22.35 26.03 -22.78
CA GLN A 865 22.15 26.42 -21.38
C GLN A 865 21.57 25.29 -20.52
N ILE A 866 20.57 24.57 -21.06
CA ILE A 866 19.97 23.42 -20.39
C ILE A 866 21.02 22.31 -20.25
N LEU A 867 21.75 22.00 -21.33
CA LEU A 867 22.71 20.91 -21.34
C LEU A 867 23.90 21.15 -20.39
N ASP A 868 24.46 22.36 -20.36
CA ASP A 868 25.54 22.73 -19.42
C ASP A 868 25.10 22.57 -17.97
N SER A 869 23.85 22.99 -17.67
CA SER A 869 23.29 22.86 -16.32
C SER A 869 23.05 21.39 -15.95
N VAL A 870 22.54 20.58 -16.90
CA VAL A 870 22.36 19.14 -16.72
C VAL A 870 23.71 18.46 -16.49
N ILE A 871 24.75 18.82 -17.27
CA ILE A 871 26.13 18.34 -17.12
C ILE A 871 26.66 18.64 -15.72
N ALA A 872 26.42 19.84 -15.19
CA ALA A 872 26.81 20.19 -13.82
C ALA A 872 26.12 19.26 -12.77
N VAL A 873 24.86 18.92 -13.00
CA VAL A 873 24.10 18.03 -12.09
C VAL A 873 24.55 16.56 -12.21
N VAL A 874 24.82 16.04 -13.41
CA VAL A 874 25.35 14.67 -13.58
C VAL A 874 26.80 14.54 -13.15
N SER A 875 27.58 15.62 -13.24
CA SER A 875 28.94 15.70 -12.69
C SER A 875 28.96 15.86 -11.17
N ARG A 876 27.78 16.02 -10.54
CA ARG A 876 27.59 16.18 -9.09
C ARG A 876 28.20 17.48 -8.55
N THR A 877 28.39 18.50 -9.38
CA THR A 877 28.86 19.84 -8.96
C THR A 877 27.71 20.72 -8.49
N THR A 878 26.49 20.43 -8.94
CA THR A 878 25.25 21.06 -8.50
C THR A 878 24.21 20.00 -8.16
N MET A 879 23.26 20.36 -7.30
CA MET A 879 22.16 19.48 -6.90
C MET A 879 20.84 20.25 -7.05
N PRO A 880 19.80 19.64 -7.64
CA PRO A 880 18.52 20.33 -7.83
C PRO A 880 17.94 20.87 -6.53
N LYS A 881 17.32 22.05 -6.60
CA LYS A 881 16.90 22.84 -5.44
C LYS A 881 15.85 22.12 -4.60
N LEU A 882 14.74 21.66 -5.21
CA LEU A 882 13.68 20.98 -4.48
C LEU A 882 14.11 19.61 -3.92
N TYR A 883 14.99 18.91 -4.63
CA TYR A 883 15.59 17.68 -4.12
C TYR A 883 16.36 17.94 -2.82
N ARG A 884 17.19 18.99 -2.80
CA ARG A 884 17.95 19.42 -1.62
C ARG A 884 17.06 19.84 -0.45
N GLN A 885 15.92 20.45 -0.75
CA GLN A 885 14.95 20.87 0.27
C GLN A 885 14.09 19.71 0.81
N GLY A 886 14.24 18.50 0.25
CA GLY A 886 13.51 17.31 0.68
C GLY A 886 12.09 17.20 0.14
N ASN A 887 11.70 18.04 -0.84
CA ASN A 887 10.43 17.89 -1.54
C ASN A 887 10.56 16.74 -2.55
N ILE A 888 10.37 15.51 -2.09
CA ILE A 888 10.47 14.29 -2.90
C ILE A 888 9.19 13.46 -2.80
N ASP A 889 8.87 12.74 -3.87
CA ASP A 889 7.73 11.82 -3.91
C ASP A 889 7.98 10.61 -4.84
N PHE A 890 7.25 9.52 -4.62
CA PHE A 890 7.33 8.29 -5.41
C PHE A 890 6.01 7.53 -5.40
N GLN A 891 5.51 7.17 -6.58
CA GLN A 891 4.24 6.49 -6.74
C GLN A 891 4.26 5.65 -8.02
N ILE A 892 3.92 4.38 -7.88
CA ILE A 892 3.77 3.47 -9.01
C ILE A 892 2.32 3.54 -9.50
N THR A 893 2.14 3.63 -10.82
CA THR A 893 0.81 3.57 -11.43
C THR A 893 0.24 2.16 -11.36
N ARG A 894 -1.08 2.05 -11.19
CA ARG A 894 -1.81 0.78 -11.29
C ARG A 894 -2.15 0.37 -12.71
N GLY A 895 -1.86 1.22 -13.69
CA GLY A 895 -2.32 1.02 -15.05
C GLY A 895 -3.83 1.28 -15.19
N LEU A 896 -4.39 0.86 -16.32
CA LEU A 896 -5.82 1.03 -16.61
C LEU A 896 -6.69 -0.11 -16.04
N LEU A 897 -6.09 -1.23 -15.64
CA LEU A 897 -6.77 -2.45 -15.17
C LEU A 897 -6.45 -2.79 -13.70
N GLY A 898 -5.70 -1.95 -12.99
CA GLY A 898 -5.34 -2.23 -11.60
C GLY A 898 -6.46 -1.90 -10.62
N VAL A 899 -6.81 -2.85 -9.77
CA VAL A 899 -7.81 -2.71 -8.70
C VAL A 899 -7.26 -3.17 -7.36
N SER A 900 -7.93 -2.78 -6.27
CA SER A 900 -7.62 -3.24 -4.91
C SER A 900 -8.48 -4.44 -4.56
N LEU A 901 -7.86 -5.52 -4.09
CA LEU A 901 -8.53 -6.72 -3.57
C LEU A 901 -8.00 -7.03 -2.19
#